data_AF-A0A951S1H3-F1
#
_entry.id   AF-A0A951S1H3-F1
#
_cell.length_a   1.000
_cell.length_b   1.000
_cell.length_c   1.000
_cell.angle_alpha   90.00
_cell.angle_beta   90.00
_cell.angle_gamma   90.00
#
_symmetry.space_group_name_H-M   'P 1'
#
loop_
_entity.id
_entity.type
_entity.pdbx_description
1 polymer ?
#
loop_
_entity_poly.entity_id
_entity_poly.type
_entity_poly.pdbx_seq_one_letter_code
_entity_poly.pdbx_strand_id
1 'polypeptide(L)'
;IDGIDDNIFIADDALGWVYQFWQSEAKAAINASGDKIDGAKLPAVTQLFTEPYMVHFLIDNTLGAWWVSRNPQENSPVKFEYLRVAPTKVAPTKVAPTSSRSDSKNLRQDDGVTVTTSSNQSNTSEWWNYFNPFEEVEHIKGNLPHWRQEHKLYFVTFRTADSMPQEKLKAWQEERDAWKRHNPEPLSPEQKKEYYSRFPAKVQAYLDAGYGECLLAKPEIKRMMEEAIRHFDGQRYKLDEFVVAANHVHVLVEPLGENQLSEILHSWKSFTANEINKATGRQGTFWQKESFDHLVRSEASLEKFREYIRGHVSKVAPNSSRSNSESLRQDDGVTVAQASSRSNSESLRQDDGVTVAQASSRSDIDYLRQDGGATFGAAFEGWPEKTAEVTAMDPCMGSGHFLAALFPVFAKLRMHEEGLSKEEVADKVIAENLHGLELDPRCTQIAAFNLALAAWKFCGHYKALPEMNLACSGIAPKGKVEDWIKLVAKEKDPNTRYRMENGMRQLFNHFQLAPELGSLLDPTTIKADLETASFKELQPVLKKALEIEEDTDEVERGVIAAGIAKAGQLLSKKYTLQITNVPYLSRGKQDTAMADFIEKNYSEAKGDLATVFLQKMLKTNTTSGISCSVIPQNWLFLTSYKKFRERLLKNETWNVVTRLGTKGFQTPMWDFNVMLIAISHAKPSADHTFAGLDVSDAANAAEKDEKIKTAELKIVNQKEQLGNPDMVVSFESLEQESL
;
A
#
# COMPACT_ATOMS: atom_id res chain seq x y z
N ILE A 1 26.26 -10.51 9.21
CA ILE A 1 25.21 -9.52 8.87
C ILE A 1 25.55 -8.90 7.53
N ASP A 2 26.78 -8.46 7.34
CA ASP A 2 27.40 -7.83 6.15
C ASP A 2 27.37 -8.64 4.82
N GLY A 3 26.66 -9.77 4.77
CA GLY A 3 26.39 -10.55 3.55
C GLY A 3 24.89 -10.70 3.25
N ILE A 4 24.04 -9.99 3.98
CA ILE A 4 22.61 -9.83 3.73
C ILE A 4 22.45 -8.60 2.83
N ASP A 5 21.65 -8.70 1.78
CA ASP A 5 21.41 -7.61 0.83
C ASP A 5 20.84 -6.36 1.51
N ASP A 6 21.34 -5.18 1.19
CA ASP A 6 20.86 -3.89 1.72
C ASP A 6 19.34 -3.71 1.53
N ASN A 7 18.78 -4.27 0.45
CA ASN A 7 17.34 -4.25 0.17
C ASN A 7 16.50 -4.92 1.28
N ILE A 8 17.04 -5.97 1.93
CA ILE A 8 16.37 -6.67 3.04
C ILE A 8 16.24 -5.77 4.27
N PHE A 9 17.14 -4.80 4.47
CA PHE A 9 17.08 -3.86 5.60
C PHE A 9 16.16 -2.65 5.38
N ILE A 10 15.74 -2.39 4.12
CA ILE A 10 14.77 -1.34 3.80
C ILE A 10 13.35 -1.87 3.56
N ALA A 11 13.21 -3.16 3.27
CA ALA A 11 11.93 -3.84 3.06
C ALA A 11 10.98 -3.68 4.26
N ASP A 12 9.72 -3.35 3.98
CA ASP A 12 8.70 -3.06 5.00
C ASP A 12 8.19 -4.32 5.74
N ASP A 13 8.49 -5.51 5.23
CA ASP A 13 8.12 -6.81 5.79
C ASP A 13 9.22 -7.49 6.62
N ALA A 14 10.46 -6.98 6.59
CA ALA A 14 11.65 -7.64 7.14
C ALA A 14 11.49 -8.05 8.61
N LEU A 15 10.82 -7.24 9.44
CA LEU A 15 10.54 -7.53 10.84
C LEU A 15 9.63 -8.77 11.03
N GLY A 16 8.66 -8.95 10.13
CA GLY A 16 7.78 -10.11 10.12
C GLY A 16 8.50 -11.40 9.75
N TRP A 17 9.34 -11.34 8.72
CA TRP A 17 10.21 -12.45 8.34
C TRP A 17 11.17 -12.85 9.45
N VAL A 18 11.89 -11.89 10.04
CA VAL A 18 12.82 -12.14 11.16
C VAL A 18 12.12 -12.88 12.31
N TYR A 19 10.91 -12.45 12.68
CA TYR A 19 10.16 -13.11 13.75
C TYR A 19 9.70 -14.54 13.38
N GLN A 20 9.22 -14.74 12.15
CA GLN A 20 8.84 -16.09 11.67
C GLN A 20 10.05 -17.04 11.67
N PHE A 21 11.21 -16.59 11.17
CA PHE A 21 12.42 -17.41 11.16
C PHE A 21 12.92 -17.71 12.56
N TRP A 22 12.83 -16.76 13.50
CA TRP A 22 13.20 -16.99 14.90
C TRP A 22 12.37 -18.07 15.59
N GLN A 23 11.07 -18.16 15.28
CA GLN A 23 10.18 -19.19 15.84
C GLN A 23 10.33 -20.57 15.16
N SER A 24 11.15 -20.71 14.11
CA SER A 24 11.21 -21.92 13.28
C SER A 24 11.72 -23.16 14.03
N GLU A 25 12.75 -23.02 14.88
CA GLU A 25 13.27 -24.12 15.71
C GLU A 25 12.25 -24.57 16.76
N ALA A 26 11.61 -23.62 17.44
CA ALA A 26 10.54 -23.90 18.40
C ALA A 26 9.35 -24.60 17.73
N LYS A 27 8.93 -24.13 16.55
CA LYS A 27 7.90 -24.76 15.72
C LYS A 27 8.27 -26.19 15.34
N ALA A 28 9.50 -26.44 14.94
CA ALA A 28 9.98 -27.77 14.59
C ALA A 28 9.95 -28.72 15.80
N ALA A 29 10.46 -28.28 16.95
CA ALA A 29 10.43 -29.06 18.19
C ALA A 29 8.99 -29.38 18.65
N ILE A 30 8.08 -28.40 18.62
CA ILE A 30 6.68 -28.60 18.98
C ILE A 30 6.01 -29.59 18.02
N ASN A 31 6.17 -29.43 16.70
CA ASN A 31 5.56 -30.37 15.75
C ASN A 31 6.15 -31.80 15.86
N ALA A 32 7.43 -31.93 16.21
CA ALA A 32 8.07 -33.23 16.43
C ALA A 32 7.59 -33.93 17.71
N SER A 33 7.12 -33.19 18.73
CA SER A 33 6.57 -33.79 19.96
C SER A 33 5.29 -34.59 19.74
N GLY A 34 4.46 -34.18 18.77
CA GLY A 34 3.11 -34.73 18.56
C GLY A 34 2.08 -34.30 19.62
N ASP A 35 2.46 -33.46 20.58
CA ASP A 35 1.59 -32.94 21.64
C ASP A 35 0.38 -32.16 21.10
N LYS A 36 -0.62 -32.02 21.96
CA LYS A 36 -1.61 -30.95 21.81
C LYS A 36 -0.97 -29.57 21.92
N ILE A 37 -1.53 -28.64 21.15
CA ILE A 37 -1.13 -27.24 21.10
C ILE A 37 -2.00 -26.47 22.10
N ASP A 38 -1.37 -26.13 23.22
CA ASP A 38 -1.85 -25.19 24.23
C ASP A 38 -1.51 -23.73 23.86
N GLY A 39 -1.93 -22.78 24.69
CA GLY A 39 -1.68 -21.36 24.49
C GLY A 39 -0.20 -20.96 24.41
N ALA A 40 0.69 -21.66 25.12
CA ALA A 40 2.12 -21.38 25.09
C ALA A 40 2.78 -21.86 23.77
N LYS A 41 2.29 -22.96 23.21
CA LYS A 41 2.74 -23.52 21.93
C LYS A 41 2.12 -22.82 20.71
N LEU A 42 0.92 -22.23 20.86
CA LEU A 42 0.12 -21.69 19.76
C LEU A 42 0.85 -20.63 18.90
N PRO A 43 1.53 -19.60 19.46
CA PRO A 43 2.27 -18.61 18.67
C PRO A 43 3.35 -19.22 17.78
N ALA A 44 4.06 -20.26 18.24
CA ALA A 44 5.14 -20.87 17.46
C ALA A 44 4.62 -21.66 16.25
N VAL A 45 3.45 -22.31 16.36
CA VAL A 45 2.94 -23.17 15.29
C VAL A 45 1.99 -22.48 14.31
N THR A 46 1.41 -21.33 14.70
CA THR A 46 0.47 -20.55 13.85
C THR A 46 1.04 -19.27 13.27
N GLN A 47 2.25 -18.83 13.67
CA GLN A 47 2.89 -17.66 13.06
C GLN A 47 3.21 -17.92 11.58
N LEU A 48 2.43 -17.29 10.69
CA LEU A 48 2.59 -17.34 9.25
C LEU A 48 2.60 -15.90 8.71
N PHE A 49 3.74 -15.50 8.15
CA PHE A 49 3.87 -14.23 7.47
C PHE A 49 3.00 -14.20 6.21
N THR A 50 2.40 -13.05 5.92
CA THR A 50 1.41 -12.91 4.86
C THR A 50 2.02 -12.19 3.67
N GLU A 51 1.94 -12.80 2.48
CA GLU A 51 2.52 -12.23 1.26
C GLU A 51 1.88 -10.85 0.92
N PRO A 52 2.66 -9.86 0.45
CA PRO A 52 2.14 -8.52 0.15
C PRO A 52 0.92 -8.51 -0.78
N TYR A 53 0.91 -9.33 -1.84
CA TYR A 53 -0.22 -9.37 -2.79
C TYR A 53 -1.54 -9.80 -2.13
N MET A 54 -1.50 -10.68 -1.11
CA MET A 54 -2.68 -11.08 -0.36
C MET A 54 -3.23 -9.92 0.48
N VAL A 55 -2.31 -9.16 1.10
CA VAL A 55 -2.64 -8.00 1.94
C VAL A 55 -3.27 -6.91 1.08
N HIS A 56 -2.61 -6.52 -0.01
CA HIS A 56 -3.10 -5.47 -0.90
C HIS A 56 -4.38 -5.88 -1.63
N PHE A 57 -4.53 -7.13 -2.10
CA PHE A 57 -5.79 -7.59 -2.70
C PHE A 57 -6.98 -7.45 -1.73
N LEU A 58 -6.82 -7.81 -0.46
CA LEU A 58 -7.89 -7.69 0.53
C LEU A 58 -8.21 -6.22 0.87
N ILE A 59 -7.21 -5.33 0.93
CA ILE A 59 -7.41 -3.89 1.18
C ILE A 59 -8.08 -3.22 -0.01
N ASP A 60 -7.56 -3.44 -1.21
CA ASP A 60 -8.02 -2.82 -2.46
C ASP A 60 -9.47 -3.21 -2.77
N ASN A 61 -9.81 -4.49 -2.61
CA ASN A 61 -11.17 -5.00 -2.85
C ASN A 61 -12.13 -4.83 -1.66
N THR A 62 -11.75 -4.06 -0.63
CA THR A 62 -12.67 -3.62 0.43
C THR A 62 -12.62 -2.12 0.70
N LEU A 63 -11.58 -1.62 1.38
CA LEU A 63 -11.42 -0.20 1.67
C LEU A 63 -11.26 0.61 0.37
N GLY A 64 -10.52 0.09 -0.61
CA GLY A 64 -10.37 0.72 -1.92
C GLY A 64 -11.68 0.72 -2.71
N ALA A 65 -12.34 -0.43 -2.82
CA ALA A 65 -13.65 -0.59 -3.46
C ALA A 65 -14.72 0.33 -2.85
N TRP A 66 -14.80 0.42 -1.52
CA TRP A 66 -15.69 1.34 -0.81
C TRP A 66 -15.40 2.81 -1.16
N TRP A 67 -14.13 3.20 -1.21
CA TRP A 67 -13.76 4.57 -1.52
C TRP A 67 -14.05 4.93 -2.97
N VAL A 68 -13.69 4.06 -3.92
CA VAL A 68 -13.91 4.28 -5.36
C VAL A 68 -15.41 4.33 -5.70
N SER A 69 -16.23 3.43 -5.14
CA SER A 69 -17.68 3.44 -5.39
C SER A 69 -18.41 4.64 -4.79
N ARG A 70 -17.92 5.20 -3.68
CA ARG A 70 -18.46 6.42 -3.06
C ARG A 70 -18.07 7.69 -3.82
N ASN A 71 -16.90 7.70 -4.45
CA ASN A 71 -16.33 8.87 -5.14
C ASN A 71 -16.13 8.62 -6.65
N PRO A 72 -17.18 8.23 -7.41
CA PRO A 72 -17.05 7.76 -8.80
C PRO A 72 -16.61 8.85 -9.80
N GLN A 73 -16.63 10.12 -9.40
CA GLN A 73 -16.20 11.26 -10.21
C GLN A 73 -14.79 11.76 -9.85
N GLU A 74 -14.11 11.11 -8.89
CA GLU A 74 -12.81 11.56 -8.39
C GLU A 74 -11.65 10.65 -8.85
N ASN A 75 -10.44 11.20 -8.80
CA ASN A 75 -9.21 10.42 -8.87
C ASN A 75 -8.87 9.95 -7.46
N SER A 76 -8.73 8.63 -7.26
CA SER A 76 -8.24 8.11 -5.98
C SER A 76 -6.81 8.61 -5.71
N PRO A 77 -6.51 9.11 -4.49
CA PRO A 77 -5.14 9.45 -4.08
C PRO A 77 -4.29 8.18 -3.81
N VAL A 78 -4.88 6.99 -3.96
CA VAL A 78 -4.23 5.68 -3.83
C VAL A 78 -4.41 4.89 -5.13
N LYS A 79 -3.30 4.43 -5.72
CA LYS A 79 -3.33 3.41 -6.79
C LYS A 79 -3.68 2.07 -6.16
N PHE A 80 -4.92 1.63 -6.33
CA PHE A 80 -5.38 0.28 -5.93
C PHE A 80 -5.06 -0.70 -7.07
N GLU A 81 -3.84 -1.24 -7.08
CA GLU A 81 -3.33 -2.13 -8.13
C GLU A 81 -4.11 -3.45 -8.23
N TYR A 82 -4.66 -3.92 -7.11
CA TYR A 82 -5.37 -5.18 -7.01
C TYR A 82 -6.88 -5.03 -7.06
N LEU A 83 -7.41 -3.80 -7.19
CA LEU A 83 -8.84 -3.56 -7.30
C LEU A 83 -9.38 -4.21 -8.58
N ARG A 84 -10.22 -5.22 -8.40
CA ARG A 84 -10.96 -5.85 -9.48
C ARG A 84 -12.39 -5.25 -9.51
N VAL A 85 -13.07 -5.31 -10.65
CA VAL A 85 -14.47 -4.84 -10.79
C VAL A 85 -15.28 -5.83 -11.62
N ALA A 86 -16.58 -5.94 -11.37
CA ALA A 86 -17.47 -6.77 -12.19
C ALA A 86 -17.93 -5.98 -13.44
N PRO A 87 -17.87 -6.56 -14.66
CA PRO A 87 -18.41 -5.92 -15.84
C PRO A 87 -19.94 -5.76 -15.71
N THR A 88 -20.44 -4.57 -16.05
CA THR A 88 -21.84 -4.19 -15.89
C THR A 88 -22.72 -4.98 -16.85
N LYS A 89 -23.74 -5.68 -16.35
CA LYS A 89 -24.79 -6.23 -17.21
C LYS A 89 -25.64 -5.08 -17.76
N VAL A 90 -25.35 -4.66 -19.00
CA VAL A 90 -26.24 -3.78 -19.76
C VAL A 90 -27.59 -4.49 -19.92
N ALA A 91 -28.63 -3.99 -19.25
CA ALA A 91 -29.96 -4.55 -19.36
C ALA A 91 -30.49 -4.36 -20.79
N PRO A 92 -30.99 -5.41 -21.47
CA PRO A 92 -31.49 -5.26 -22.83
C PRO A 92 -32.74 -4.39 -22.83
N THR A 93 -32.63 -3.21 -23.45
CA THR A 93 -33.73 -2.25 -23.57
C THR A 93 -34.90 -2.92 -24.31
N LYS A 94 -36.01 -3.17 -23.61
CA LYS A 94 -37.24 -3.68 -24.23
C LYS A 94 -37.81 -2.65 -25.18
N VAL A 95 -37.49 -2.78 -26.47
CA VAL A 95 -38.15 -2.03 -27.54
C VAL A 95 -39.59 -2.52 -27.64
N ALA A 96 -40.54 -1.73 -27.13
CA ALA A 96 -41.96 -1.98 -27.34
C ALA A 96 -42.33 -1.66 -28.80
N PRO A 97 -43.05 -2.53 -29.51
CA PRO A 97 -43.48 -2.24 -30.88
C PRO A 97 -44.64 -1.24 -30.86
N THR A 98 -44.38 -0.02 -31.32
CA THR A 98 -45.41 1.01 -31.49
C THR A 98 -46.17 0.78 -32.80
N SER A 99 -47.50 0.67 -32.69
CA SER A 99 -48.39 0.54 -33.83
C SER A 99 -48.77 1.91 -34.42
N SER A 100 -49.00 1.90 -35.73
CA SER A 100 -49.56 2.96 -36.60
C SER A 100 -50.51 3.98 -35.92
N ARG A 101 -50.49 5.28 -36.26
CA ARG A 101 -51.03 5.83 -37.53
C ARG A 101 -50.74 7.34 -37.70
N SER A 102 -50.80 7.81 -38.96
CA SER A 102 -51.11 9.17 -39.48
C SER A 102 -51.19 10.35 -38.48
N ASP A 103 -50.55 11.50 -38.75
CA ASP A 103 -51.00 12.35 -39.86
C ASP A 103 -49.95 13.35 -40.42
N SER A 104 -50.26 13.88 -41.61
CA SER A 104 -49.37 14.72 -42.43
C SER A 104 -49.57 16.24 -42.25
N LYS A 105 -48.46 17.01 -42.36
CA LYS A 105 -48.36 18.26 -43.16
C LYS A 105 -47.01 18.99 -42.97
N ASN A 106 -46.38 19.35 -44.10
CA ASN A 106 -45.69 20.63 -44.41
C ASN A 106 -44.57 21.15 -43.46
N LEU A 107 -43.49 21.81 -43.90
CA LEU A 107 -42.98 22.20 -45.24
C LEU A 107 -41.54 22.74 -45.05
N ARG A 108 -40.71 22.66 -46.10
CA ARG A 108 -39.36 23.26 -46.25
C ARG A 108 -38.26 22.62 -45.37
N GLN A 109 -37.10 22.18 -45.88
CA GLN A 109 -36.22 22.59 -46.99
C GLN A 109 -35.11 23.57 -46.57
N ASP A 110 -33.90 23.15 -46.94
CA ASP A 110 -32.57 23.78 -46.99
C ASP A 110 -31.75 23.99 -45.71
N ASP A 111 -30.57 23.36 -45.81
CA ASP A 111 -29.22 23.79 -45.42
C ASP A 111 -28.80 23.88 -43.95
N GLY A 112 -27.59 23.35 -43.71
CA GLY A 112 -26.91 23.35 -42.42
C GLY A 112 -26.19 24.67 -42.11
N VAL A 113 -25.07 24.65 -41.38
CA VAL A 113 -24.21 23.49 -41.09
C VAL A 113 -23.46 23.70 -39.72
N THR A 114 -22.34 23.05 -39.40
CA THR A 114 -21.82 22.85 -37.99
C THR A 114 -20.65 23.76 -37.52
N VAL A 115 -20.76 24.54 -36.43
CA VAL A 115 -19.61 25.21 -35.78
C VAL A 115 -18.55 24.20 -35.31
N THR A 116 -17.32 24.33 -35.83
CA THR A 116 -16.11 23.93 -35.11
C THR A 116 -15.62 25.07 -34.22
N THR A 117 -15.84 24.96 -32.90
CA THR A 117 -15.15 25.86 -31.95
C THR A 117 -13.74 25.36 -31.73
N SER A 118 -12.78 26.21 -32.10
CA SER A 118 -11.36 26.11 -31.81
C SER A 118 -11.06 25.57 -30.40
N SER A 119 -10.36 24.44 -30.35
CA SER A 119 -9.57 24.07 -29.19
C SER A 119 -8.39 25.01 -29.05
N ASN A 120 -8.21 25.62 -27.87
CA ASN A 120 -6.92 25.53 -27.20
C ASN A 120 -6.97 25.88 -25.71
N GLN A 121 -5.96 25.35 -25.00
CA GLN A 121 -5.56 25.64 -23.62
C GLN A 121 -6.55 25.26 -22.51
N SER A 122 -6.14 24.63 -21.40
CA SER A 122 -5.01 23.72 -21.11
C SER A 122 -5.11 23.43 -19.62
N ASN A 123 -5.29 22.18 -19.19
CA ASN A 123 -5.04 21.81 -17.81
C ASN A 123 -4.70 20.32 -17.68
N THR A 124 -3.48 19.98 -18.11
CA THR A 124 -2.88 18.65 -17.95
C THR A 124 -2.10 18.61 -16.64
N SER A 125 -2.68 18.06 -15.58
CA SER A 125 -1.94 17.70 -14.37
C SER A 125 -1.18 16.39 -14.61
N GLU A 126 0.03 16.50 -15.16
CA GLU A 126 0.88 15.35 -15.44
C GLU A 126 1.59 14.87 -14.17
N TRP A 127 1.35 13.60 -13.78
CA TRP A 127 2.13 12.93 -12.74
C TRP A 127 3.23 12.07 -13.37
N TRP A 128 4.46 12.21 -12.89
CA TRP A 128 5.61 11.42 -13.32
C TRP A 128 5.74 10.13 -12.53
N ASN A 129 6.14 9.04 -13.19
CA ASN A 129 6.37 7.75 -12.54
C ASN A 129 7.76 7.71 -11.87
N TYR A 130 7.78 7.66 -10.53
CA TYR A 130 9.02 7.57 -9.74
C TYR A 130 9.45 6.13 -9.49
N PHE A 131 10.70 5.95 -9.05
CA PHE A 131 11.22 4.69 -8.50
C PHE A 131 10.21 4.06 -7.53
N ASN A 132 9.79 2.83 -7.81
CA ASN A 132 8.94 2.05 -6.91
C ASN A 132 9.78 0.88 -6.36
N PRO A 133 10.13 0.87 -5.06
CA PRO A 133 10.98 -0.17 -4.48
C PRO A 133 10.32 -1.56 -4.40
N PHE A 134 9.05 -1.68 -4.78
CA PHE A 134 8.27 -2.92 -4.75
C PHE A 134 8.14 -3.61 -6.12
N GLU A 135 8.70 -3.04 -7.20
CA GLU A 135 8.79 -3.70 -8.52
C GLU A 135 10.23 -4.18 -8.76
N GLU A 136 10.43 -5.13 -9.68
CA GLU A 136 11.75 -5.68 -9.99
C GLU A 136 12.72 -4.61 -10.51
N VAL A 137 13.94 -4.59 -9.96
CA VAL A 137 15.01 -3.68 -10.36
C VAL A 137 16.09 -4.48 -11.09
N GLU A 138 16.23 -4.27 -12.40
CA GLU A 138 17.31 -4.87 -13.18
C GLU A 138 18.63 -4.18 -12.83
N HIS A 139 19.60 -4.96 -12.31
CA HIS A 139 20.93 -4.49 -11.95
C HIS A 139 21.95 -4.75 -13.07
N ILE A 140 22.21 -3.74 -13.91
CA ILE A 140 23.19 -3.83 -14.99
C ILE A 140 24.59 -3.51 -14.44
N LYS A 141 25.50 -4.49 -14.49
CA LYS A 141 26.87 -4.36 -13.97
C LYS A 141 27.80 -3.64 -14.96
N GLY A 142 28.06 -2.36 -14.72
CA GLY A 142 29.11 -1.55 -15.36
C GLY A 142 30.31 -1.27 -14.41
N ASN A 143 31.10 -0.23 -14.71
CA ASN A 143 31.96 0.41 -13.69
C ASN A 143 31.14 1.30 -12.74
N LEU A 144 29.96 1.74 -13.19
CA LEU A 144 28.92 2.34 -12.37
C LEU A 144 27.77 1.34 -12.14
N PRO A 145 27.10 1.36 -10.97
CA PRO A 145 25.91 0.57 -10.74
C PRO A 145 24.72 1.23 -11.44
N HIS A 146 24.14 0.54 -12.42
CA HIS A 146 22.94 0.97 -13.12
C HIS A 146 21.73 0.20 -12.61
N TRP A 147 20.70 0.92 -12.18
CA TRP A 147 19.44 0.37 -11.70
C TRP A 147 18.38 0.70 -12.74
N ARG A 148 17.68 -0.32 -13.27
CA ARG A 148 16.62 -0.16 -14.25
C ARG A 148 15.29 -0.67 -13.71
N GLN A 149 14.24 0.07 -14.02
CA GLN A 149 12.84 -0.20 -13.74
C GLN A 149 12.00 0.41 -14.87
N GLU A 150 10.98 -0.31 -15.35
CA GLU A 150 10.25 0.11 -16.55
C GLU A 150 9.27 1.27 -16.28
N HIS A 151 9.09 2.11 -17.30
CA HIS A 151 8.23 3.30 -17.26
C HIS A 151 8.47 4.22 -16.05
N LYS A 152 9.73 4.39 -15.63
CA LYS A 152 10.13 5.34 -14.57
C LYS A 152 10.94 6.49 -15.15
N LEU A 153 10.90 7.63 -14.47
CA LEU A 153 11.69 8.81 -14.78
C LEU A 153 13.15 8.65 -14.30
N TYR A 154 14.11 8.92 -15.19
CA TYR A 154 15.55 8.88 -14.91
C TYR A 154 16.16 10.27 -15.05
N PHE A 155 17.02 10.65 -14.11
CA PHE A 155 18.00 11.71 -14.32
C PHE A 155 19.27 11.10 -14.90
N VAL A 156 19.67 11.53 -16.10
CA VAL A 156 20.87 11.05 -16.80
C VAL A 156 21.86 12.17 -17.01
N THR A 157 23.15 11.85 -16.84
CA THR A 157 24.29 12.68 -17.20
C THR A 157 25.20 11.94 -18.18
N PHE A 158 25.50 12.53 -19.33
CA PHE A 158 26.52 12.02 -20.25
C PHE A 158 27.42 13.15 -20.75
N ARG A 159 28.71 12.84 -20.97
CA ARG A 159 29.76 13.84 -21.16
C ARG A 159 30.76 13.46 -22.24
N THR A 160 31.41 14.45 -22.83
CA THR A 160 32.43 14.21 -23.85
C THR A 160 33.64 13.48 -23.25
N ALA A 161 34.35 12.70 -24.07
CA ALA A 161 35.45 11.86 -23.61
C ALA A 161 36.65 12.66 -23.03
N ASP A 162 36.75 13.95 -23.39
CA ASP A 162 37.78 14.91 -22.99
C ASP A 162 37.34 15.87 -21.85
N SER A 163 36.08 15.79 -21.41
CA SER A 163 35.49 16.68 -20.39
C SER A 163 36.16 16.63 -19.00
N MET A 164 37.00 15.63 -18.74
CA MET A 164 37.70 15.43 -17.48
C MET A 164 39.20 15.17 -17.74
N PRO A 165 40.10 16.11 -17.39
CA PRO A 165 41.54 15.88 -17.53
C PRO A 165 41.99 14.67 -16.74
N GLN A 166 42.72 13.76 -17.37
CA GLN A 166 43.04 12.44 -16.80
C GLN A 166 43.84 12.55 -15.49
N GLU A 167 44.68 13.58 -15.35
CA GLU A 167 45.39 13.91 -14.11
C GLU A 167 44.43 14.26 -12.95
N LYS A 168 43.37 15.03 -13.22
CA LYS A 168 42.34 15.38 -12.24
C LYS A 168 41.49 14.17 -11.84
N LEU A 169 41.16 13.32 -12.81
CA LEU A 169 40.45 12.06 -12.55
C LEU A 169 41.28 11.12 -11.67
N LYS A 170 42.57 10.94 -12.00
CA LYS A 170 43.50 10.12 -11.23
C LYS A 170 43.70 10.67 -9.82
N ALA A 171 43.95 11.97 -9.65
CA ALA A 171 44.09 12.58 -8.34
C ALA A 171 42.81 12.46 -7.48
N TRP A 172 41.63 12.56 -8.09
CA TRP A 172 40.35 12.32 -7.40
C TRP A 172 40.16 10.85 -7.01
N GLN A 173 40.54 9.90 -7.87
CA GLN A 173 40.53 8.47 -7.55
C GLN A 173 41.47 8.15 -6.38
N GLU A 174 42.71 8.65 -6.42
CA GLU A 174 43.71 8.47 -5.36
C GLU A 174 43.24 9.06 -4.03
N GLU A 175 42.64 10.26 -4.03
CA GLU A 175 42.06 10.88 -2.83
C GLU A 175 40.87 10.07 -2.29
N ARG A 176 39.95 9.64 -3.15
CA ARG A 176 38.77 8.84 -2.79
C ARG A 176 39.17 7.49 -2.21
N ASP A 177 40.14 6.82 -2.82
CA ASP A 177 40.58 5.49 -2.44
C ASP A 177 41.53 5.54 -1.23
N ALA A 178 42.21 6.66 -1.00
CA ALA A 178 42.83 6.96 0.30
C ALA A 178 41.77 7.20 1.38
N TRP A 179 40.73 8.00 1.12
CA TRP A 179 39.66 8.27 2.10
C TRP A 179 38.92 6.99 2.49
N LYS A 180 38.56 6.13 1.53
CA LYS A 180 37.94 4.82 1.78
C LYS A 180 38.82 3.87 2.60
N ARG A 181 40.15 3.93 2.45
CA ARG A 181 41.08 3.16 3.29
C ARG A 181 41.14 3.65 4.75
N HIS A 182 40.91 4.93 4.99
CA HIS A 182 40.86 5.51 6.34
C HIS A 182 39.45 5.46 6.97
N ASN A 183 38.42 5.25 6.15
CA ASN A 183 37.03 5.14 6.56
C ASN A 183 36.45 3.83 5.99
N PRO A 184 36.81 2.66 6.56
CA PRO A 184 36.22 1.38 6.16
C PRO A 184 34.73 1.34 6.48
N GLU A 185 33.97 0.55 5.74
CA GLU A 185 32.53 0.38 5.96
C GLU A 185 32.24 -0.48 7.21
N PRO A 186 31.10 -0.27 7.90
CA PRO A 186 30.03 0.67 7.58
C PRO A 186 30.33 2.13 7.99
N LEU A 187 30.11 3.07 7.06
CA LEU A 187 30.29 4.50 7.29
C LEU A 187 29.20 5.09 8.22
N SER A 188 29.61 5.95 9.16
CA SER A 188 28.70 6.76 9.98
C SER A 188 27.86 7.74 9.13
N PRO A 189 26.74 8.29 9.65
CA PRO A 189 25.98 9.32 8.95
C PRO A 189 26.82 10.55 8.56
N GLU A 190 27.76 10.96 9.42
CA GLU A 190 28.69 12.07 9.20
C GLU A 190 29.68 11.72 8.10
N GLN A 191 30.26 10.52 8.12
CA GLN A 191 31.17 10.03 7.07
C GLN A 191 30.47 9.87 5.73
N LYS A 192 29.21 9.40 5.70
CA LYS A 192 28.37 9.36 4.49
C LYS A 192 28.15 10.79 3.96
N LYS A 193 27.79 11.73 4.84
CA LYS A 193 27.61 13.15 4.47
C LYS A 193 28.91 13.78 3.96
N GLU A 194 30.06 13.50 4.57
CA GLU A 194 31.36 13.95 4.07
C GLU A 194 31.62 13.35 2.68
N TYR A 195 31.47 12.03 2.51
CA TYR A 195 31.72 11.35 1.24
C TYR A 195 30.89 11.95 0.08
N TYR A 196 29.58 12.10 0.27
CA TYR A 196 28.68 12.64 -0.77
C TYR A 196 28.87 14.15 -1.02
N SER A 197 29.27 14.94 -0.01
CA SER A 197 29.60 16.36 -0.20
C SER A 197 31.00 16.59 -0.78
N ARG A 198 31.93 15.65 -0.60
CA ARG A 198 33.34 15.77 -1.02
C ARG A 198 33.61 15.20 -2.41
N PHE A 199 33.17 13.97 -2.70
CA PHE A 199 33.61 13.27 -3.92
C PHE A 199 32.71 13.55 -5.14
N PRO A 200 31.38 13.37 -5.11
CA PRO A 200 30.49 13.74 -6.21
C PRO A 200 30.55 15.23 -6.57
N ALA A 201 30.48 16.12 -5.57
CA ALA A 201 30.50 17.56 -5.81
C ALA A 201 31.81 18.03 -6.49
N LYS A 202 32.94 17.40 -6.17
CA LYS A 202 34.24 17.69 -6.80
C LYS A 202 34.32 17.20 -8.25
N VAL A 203 33.64 16.09 -8.60
CA VAL A 203 33.47 15.68 -10.00
C VAL A 203 32.61 16.69 -10.75
N GLN A 204 31.50 17.14 -10.17
CA GLN A 204 30.65 18.12 -10.83
C GLN A 204 31.35 19.46 -11.02
N ALA A 205 32.09 19.94 -10.01
CA ALA A 205 32.90 21.15 -10.13
C ALA A 205 33.98 21.06 -11.23
N TYR A 206 34.45 19.87 -11.60
CA TYR A 206 35.33 19.69 -12.76
C TYR A 206 34.59 19.70 -14.10
N LEU A 207 33.34 19.23 -14.16
CA LEU A 207 32.51 19.31 -15.36
C LEU A 207 32.08 20.77 -15.62
N ASP A 208 31.58 21.45 -14.60
CA ASP A 208 31.23 22.88 -14.60
C ASP A 208 32.39 23.81 -15.00
N ALA A 209 33.63 23.39 -14.74
CA ALA A 209 34.83 24.16 -15.07
C ALA A 209 35.13 24.22 -16.58
N GLY A 210 34.39 23.50 -17.43
CA GLY A 210 34.52 23.58 -18.88
C GLY A 210 35.87 23.05 -19.41
N TYR A 211 36.35 21.93 -18.87
CA TYR A 211 37.52 21.25 -19.46
C TYR A 211 37.16 20.49 -20.75
N GLY A 212 38.19 20.17 -21.54
CA GLY A 212 38.05 19.62 -22.89
C GLY A 212 37.84 20.71 -23.94
N GLU A 213 37.57 20.31 -25.19
CA GLU A 213 37.34 21.22 -26.31
C GLU A 213 36.00 21.99 -26.21
N CYS A 214 35.12 21.60 -25.28
CA CYS A 214 33.83 22.22 -25.03
C CYS A 214 32.96 22.43 -26.29
N LEU A 215 32.98 21.45 -27.21
CA LEU A 215 32.29 21.57 -28.50
C LEU A 215 30.77 21.75 -28.37
N LEU A 216 30.14 21.29 -27.28
CA LEU A 216 28.72 21.50 -27.02
C LEU A 216 28.38 22.95 -26.62
N ALA A 217 29.38 23.80 -26.35
CA ALA A 217 29.18 25.24 -26.16
C ALA A 217 28.96 26.00 -27.48
N LYS A 218 29.33 25.41 -28.63
CA LYS A 218 29.12 26.03 -29.93
C LYS A 218 27.63 26.01 -30.30
N PRO A 219 26.99 27.15 -30.67
CA PRO A 219 25.55 27.22 -30.88
C PRO A 219 24.99 26.18 -31.86
N GLU A 220 25.71 25.90 -32.94
CA GLU A 220 25.32 24.94 -33.97
C GLU A 220 25.35 23.48 -33.47
N ILE A 221 26.34 23.13 -32.65
CA ILE A 221 26.45 21.79 -32.03
C ILE A 221 25.45 21.66 -30.88
N LYS A 222 25.28 22.72 -30.08
CA LYS A 222 24.29 22.76 -29.01
C LYS A 222 22.89 22.52 -29.56
N ARG A 223 22.49 23.25 -30.61
CA ARG A 223 21.18 23.10 -31.24
C ARG A 223 20.98 21.69 -31.81
N MET A 224 22.00 21.11 -32.45
CA MET A 224 21.95 19.70 -32.91
C MET A 224 21.71 18.71 -31.76
N MET A 225 22.36 18.91 -30.61
CA MET A 225 22.15 18.07 -29.42
C MET A 225 20.72 18.25 -28.85
N GLU A 226 20.21 19.48 -28.79
CA GLU A 226 18.85 19.78 -28.34
C GLU A 226 17.78 19.21 -29.31
N GLU A 227 18.00 19.31 -30.62
CA GLU A 227 17.17 18.70 -31.67
C GLU A 227 17.18 17.16 -31.54
N ALA A 228 18.34 16.54 -31.35
CA ALA A 228 18.48 15.09 -31.19
C ALA A 228 17.77 14.56 -29.92
N ILE A 229 17.82 15.32 -28.81
CA ILE A 229 17.10 14.99 -27.58
C ILE A 229 15.59 15.06 -27.79
N ARG A 230 15.09 16.09 -28.50
CA ARG A 230 13.64 16.28 -28.74
C ARG A 230 13.04 15.36 -29.81
N HIS A 231 13.86 14.75 -30.66
CA HIS A 231 13.41 14.12 -31.91
C HIS A 231 12.36 13.01 -31.75
N PHE A 232 12.44 12.19 -30.69
CA PHE A 232 11.47 11.13 -30.39
C PHE A 232 10.72 11.36 -29.07
N ASP A 233 10.63 12.61 -28.61
CA ASP A 233 9.84 12.97 -27.44
C ASP A 233 8.34 12.70 -27.69
N GLY A 234 7.68 12.12 -26.69
CA GLY A 234 6.33 11.56 -26.80
C GLY A 234 6.20 10.28 -27.65
N GLN A 235 7.29 9.75 -28.23
CA GLN A 235 7.27 8.54 -29.09
C GLN A 235 8.08 7.38 -28.51
N ARG A 236 9.38 7.60 -28.23
CA ARG A 236 10.29 6.59 -27.65
C ARG A 236 10.59 6.85 -26.18
N TYR A 237 10.36 8.07 -25.74
CA TYR A 237 10.54 8.55 -24.37
C TYR A 237 9.72 9.82 -24.17
N LYS A 238 9.47 10.18 -22.91
CA LYS A 238 8.92 11.47 -22.50
C LYS A 238 10.00 12.28 -21.80
N LEU A 239 10.21 13.53 -22.23
CA LEU A 239 11.15 14.47 -21.60
C LEU A 239 10.46 15.34 -20.56
N ASP A 240 11.15 15.62 -19.45
CA ASP A 240 10.77 16.66 -18.48
C ASP A 240 11.63 17.92 -18.71
N GLU A 241 12.80 18.00 -18.08
CA GLU A 241 13.78 19.06 -18.30
C GLU A 241 15.14 18.52 -18.72
N PHE A 242 15.89 19.31 -19.50
CA PHE A 242 17.26 18.99 -19.87
C PHE A 242 18.09 20.25 -20.14
N VAL A 243 19.41 20.12 -20.04
CA VAL A 243 20.37 21.17 -20.37
C VAL A 243 21.58 20.58 -21.10
N VAL A 244 21.92 21.20 -22.23
CA VAL A 244 23.19 20.98 -22.92
C VAL A 244 24.19 22.03 -22.42
N ALA A 245 25.14 21.57 -21.59
CA ALA A 245 26.26 22.34 -21.08
C ALA A 245 27.46 22.25 -22.04
N ALA A 246 28.58 22.90 -21.71
CA ALA A 246 29.72 23.05 -22.63
C ALA A 246 30.40 21.72 -23.05
N ASN A 247 30.42 20.72 -22.16
CA ASN A 247 31.09 19.43 -22.35
C ASN A 247 30.27 18.22 -21.83
N HIS A 248 29.03 18.46 -21.39
CA HIS A 248 28.12 17.42 -20.88
C HIS A 248 26.65 17.81 -21.06
N VAL A 249 25.77 16.83 -20.90
CA VAL A 249 24.31 16.95 -20.96
C VAL A 249 23.72 16.37 -19.68
N HIS A 250 22.75 17.07 -19.09
CA HIS A 250 21.85 16.55 -18.07
C HIS A 250 20.44 16.47 -18.64
N VAL A 251 19.71 15.38 -18.41
CA VAL A 251 18.35 15.16 -18.93
C VAL A 251 17.51 14.34 -17.96
N LEU A 252 16.26 14.77 -17.74
CA LEU A 252 15.20 13.99 -17.11
C LEU A 252 14.35 13.35 -18.20
N VAL A 253 14.29 12.02 -18.23
CA VAL A 253 13.66 11.23 -19.29
C VAL A 253 13.00 9.95 -18.78
N GLU A 254 11.79 9.67 -19.22
CA GLU A 254 11.02 8.44 -18.97
C GLU A 254 10.94 7.63 -20.28
N PRO A 255 11.50 6.40 -20.36
CA PRO A 255 11.36 5.56 -21.54
C PRO A 255 9.91 5.08 -21.78
N LEU A 256 9.46 5.11 -23.04
CA LEU A 256 8.09 4.74 -23.43
C LEU A 256 8.06 3.42 -24.22
N GLY A 257 7.08 2.57 -23.94
CA GLY A 257 6.95 1.25 -24.56
C GLY A 257 8.17 0.37 -24.30
N GLU A 258 8.54 -0.47 -25.27
CA GLU A 258 9.68 -1.41 -25.18
C GLU A 258 11.07 -0.73 -25.28
N ASN A 259 11.14 0.59 -25.40
CA ASN A 259 12.41 1.30 -25.61
C ASN A 259 13.25 1.33 -24.33
N GLN A 260 14.48 0.82 -24.39
CA GLN A 260 15.36 0.85 -23.22
C GLN A 260 16.10 2.19 -23.10
N LEU A 261 16.37 2.64 -21.86
CA LEU A 261 17.19 3.83 -21.63
C LEU A 261 18.58 3.72 -22.27
N SER A 262 19.18 2.53 -22.22
CA SER A 262 20.45 2.19 -22.87
C SER A 262 20.43 2.45 -24.38
N GLU A 263 19.35 2.07 -25.07
CA GLU A 263 19.13 2.26 -26.51
C GLU A 263 18.84 3.72 -26.86
N ILE A 264 18.09 4.42 -26.02
CA ILE A 264 17.81 5.86 -26.16
C ILE A 264 19.11 6.66 -26.07
N LEU A 265 19.90 6.41 -25.02
CA LEU A 265 21.20 7.02 -24.84
C LEU A 265 22.19 6.62 -25.94
N HIS A 266 22.14 5.38 -26.43
CA HIS A 266 22.94 4.96 -27.59
C HIS A 266 22.54 5.72 -28.86
N SER A 267 21.23 5.87 -29.12
CA SER A 267 20.69 6.57 -30.28
C SER A 267 21.14 8.05 -30.29
N TRP A 268 20.93 8.77 -29.19
CA TRP A 268 21.38 10.15 -29.04
C TRP A 268 22.90 10.27 -29.19
N LYS A 269 23.69 9.46 -28.47
CA LYS A 269 25.16 9.54 -28.48
C LYS A 269 25.75 9.17 -29.85
N SER A 270 25.23 8.13 -30.51
CA SER A 270 25.72 7.66 -31.81
C SER A 270 25.44 8.67 -32.92
N PHE A 271 24.20 9.18 -33.01
CA PHE A 271 23.83 10.20 -33.99
C PHE A 271 24.67 11.47 -33.84
N THR A 272 24.70 12.03 -32.62
CA THR A 272 25.43 13.28 -32.37
C THR A 272 26.94 13.15 -32.51
N ALA A 273 27.55 12.02 -32.10
CA ALA A 273 28.99 11.82 -32.31
C ALA A 273 29.37 11.82 -33.79
N ASN A 274 28.56 11.20 -34.64
CA ASN A 274 28.81 11.13 -36.08
C ASN A 274 28.69 12.51 -36.74
N GLU A 275 27.60 13.24 -36.49
CA GLU A 275 27.41 14.57 -37.08
C GLU A 275 28.39 15.61 -36.51
N ILE A 276 28.76 15.55 -35.21
CA ILE A 276 29.77 16.43 -34.63
C ILE A 276 31.17 16.14 -35.22
N ASN A 277 31.58 14.88 -35.30
CA ASN A 277 32.87 14.51 -35.89
C ASN A 277 32.97 14.98 -37.35
N LYS A 278 31.91 14.78 -38.14
CA LYS A 278 31.79 15.25 -39.51
C LYS A 278 31.83 16.78 -39.63
N ALA A 279 31.10 17.50 -38.78
CA ALA A 279 31.07 18.96 -38.78
C ALA A 279 32.39 19.61 -38.32
N THR A 280 33.16 18.93 -37.47
CA THR A 280 34.43 19.44 -36.91
C THR A 280 35.68 18.85 -37.55
N GLY A 281 35.54 17.89 -38.48
CA GLY A 281 36.67 17.14 -39.06
C GLY A 281 37.38 16.21 -38.07
N ARG A 282 36.80 15.96 -36.89
CA ARG A 282 37.37 15.05 -35.87
C ARG A 282 37.19 13.59 -36.27
N GLN A 283 38.09 12.75 -35.78
CA GLN A 283 37.97 11.29 -35.84
C GLN A 283 38.13 10.69 -34.44
N GLY A 284 37.52 9.53 -34.22
CA GLY A 284 37.54 8.82 -32.93
C GLY A 284 36.37 9.16 -32.01
N THR A 285 36.52 8.81 -30.74
CA THR A 285 35.44 8.82 -29.74
C THR A 285 35.11 10.23 -29.24
N PHE A 286 33.87 10.67 -29.45
CA PHE A 286 33.38 11.96 -28.94
C PHE A 286 32.81 11.86 -27.52
N TRP A 287 31.93 10.89 -27.24
CA TRP A 287 31.31 10.68 -25.92
C TRP A 287 32.09 9.70 -25.04
N GLN A 288 32.08 9.89 -23.71
CA GLN A 288 32.46 8.82 -22.79
C GLN A 288 31.55 7.60 -23.05
N LYS A 289 32.15 6.40 -23.04
CA LYS A 289 31.45 5.12 -23.27
C LYS A 289 30.27 4.92 -22.31
N GLU A 290 30.51 5.12 -21.02
CA GLU A 290 29.57 4.93 -19.92
C GLU A 290 28.95 6.26 -19.50
N SER A 291 27.64 6.27 -19.28
CA SER A 291 26.86 7.40 -18.78
C SER A 291 26.66 7.27 -17.28
N PHE A 292 26.19 8.31 -16.60
CA PHE A 292 25.66 8.21 -15.24
C PHE A 292 24.15 8.37 -15.30
N ASP A 293 23.39 7.53 -14.60
CA ASP A 293 21.94 7.62 -14.50
C ASP A 293 21.48 7.37 -13.05
N HIS A 294 20.30 7.91 -12.73
CA HIS A 294 19.69 7.81 -11.43
C HIS A 294 18.16 7.79 -11.57
N LEU A 295 17.52 6.71 -11.11
CA LEU A 295 16.07 6.64 -10.99
C LEU A 295 15.56 7.74 -10.04
N VAL A 296 14.62 8.56 -10.53
CA VAL A 296 14.07 9.67 -9.75
C VAL A 296 13.15 9.11 -8.67
N ARG A 297 13.50 9.36 -7.41
CA ARG A 297 12.93 8.64 -6.25
C ARG A 297 11.61 9.19 -5.71
N SER A 298 11.27 10.42 -6.06
CA SER A 298 10.07 11.12 -5.60
C SER A 298 9.97 12.48 -6.31
N GLU A 299 8.82 13.14 -6.19
CA GLU A 299 8.62 14.53 -6.63
C GLU A 299 9.63 15.50 -6.00
N ALA A 300 9.95 15.35 -4.71
CA ALA A 300 10.99 16.14 -4.04
C ALA A 300 12.43 15.84 -4.54
N SER A 301 12.64 14.68 -5.18
CA SER A 301 13.89 14.38 -5.89
C SER A 301 13.87 14.95 -7.30
N LEU A 302 12.72 14.89 -7.98
CA LEU A 302 12.49 15.50 -9.30
C LEU A 302 12.75 17.00 -9.25
N GLU A 303 12.16 17.72 -8.30
CA GLU A 303 12.31 19.17 -8.24
C GLU A 303 13.75 19.59 -7.93
N LYS A 304 14.50 18.80 -7.15
CA LYS A 304 15.95 18.98 -6.98
C LYS A 304 16.73 18.80 -8.28
N PHE A 305 16.38 17.82 -9.11
CA PHE A 305 17.00 17.65 -10.43
C PHE A 305 16.62 18.78 -11.40
N ARG A 306 15.39 19.28 -11.36
CA ARG A 306 14.94 20.45 -12.13
C ARG A 306 15.64 21.73 -11.68
N GLU A 307 15.64 22.05 -10.39
CA GLU A 307 16.43 23.15 -9.80
C GLU A 307 17.90 23.10 -10.23
N TYR A 308 18.48 21.90 -10.19
CA TYR A 308 19.85 21.66 -10.62
C TYR A 308 20.07 21.90 -12.13
N ILE A 309 19.17 21.42 -12.99
CA ILE A 309 19.19 21.66 -14.45
C ILE A 309 19.02 23.15 -14.77
N ARG A 310 18.01 23.81 -14.18
CA ARG A 310 17.75 25.26 -14.30
C ARG A 310 18.94 26.08 -13.80
N GLY A 311 19.60 25.64 -12.72
CA GLY A 311 20.81 26.25 -12.17
C GLY A 311 22.03 26.21 -13.10
N HIS A 312 22.03 25.32 -14.12
CA HIS A 312 23.02 25.36 -15.20
C HIS A 312 22.67 26.38 -16.29
N VAL A 313 21.38 26.59 -16.57
CA VAL A 313 20.93 27.62 -17.53
C VAL A 313 21.38 29.01 -17.07
N SER A 314 21.31 29.30 -15.76
CA SER A 314 21.79 30.58 -15.19
C SER A 314 23.31 30.78 -15.23
N LYS A 315 24.12 29.73 -15.39
CA LYS A 315 25.59 29.83 -15.52
C LYS A 315 26.08 30.09 -16.95
N VAL A 316 25.21 29.95 -17.95
CA VAL A 316 25.58 30.01 -19.38
C VAL A 316 25.49 31.44 -19.96
N ALA A 317 25.09 32.44 -19.16
CA ALA A 317 25.24 33.85 -19.53
C ALA A 317 26.74 34.22 -19.62
N PRO A 318 27.22 34.83 -20.72
CA PRO A 318 28.65 35.00 -20.96
C PRO A 318 29.30 36.04 -20.02
N ASN A 319 30.28 35.60 -19.24
CA ASN A 319 31.16 36.48 -18.47
C ASN A 319 32.01 37.36 -19.40
N SER A 320 31.69 38.65 -19.51
CA SER A 320 32.65 39.67 -19.95
C SER A 320 33.46 40.20 -18.77
N SER A 321 34.79 39.97 -18.81
CA SER A 321 35.86 40.70 -18.12
C SER A 321 35.71 41.06 -16.62
N ARG A 322 36.54 40.43 -15.77
CA ARG A 322 36.85 40.91 -14.42
C ARG A 322 37.58 42.27 -14.44
N SER A 323 37.25 43.16 -13.49
CA SER A 323 38.23 44.03 -12.84
C SER A 323 37.78 44.39 -11.42
N ASN A 324 38.74 44.68 -10.52
CA ASN A 324 38.49 45.03 -9.12
C ASN A 324 38.15 46.52 -8.95
N SER A 325 37.33 46.88 -7.97
CA SER A 325 37.62 47.94 -6.98
C SER A 325 36.46 48.13 -5.97
N GLU A 326 36.72 48.91 -4.92
CA GLU A 326 35.87 49.09 -3.75
C GLU A 326 34.81 50.20 -3.91
N SER A 327 33.73 50.04 -3.13
CA SER A 327 32.97 51.11 -2.48
C SER A 327 31.92 51.94 -3.26
N LEU A 328 31.00 52.48 -2.45
CA LEU A 328 30.08 53.59 -2.67
C LEU A 328 28.73 53.32 -3.38
N ARG A 329 27.83 54.28 -3.14
CA ARG A 329 26.36 54.18 -3.19
C ARG A 329 25.79 54.72 -4.51
N GLN A 330 24.49 54.40 -4.70
CA GLN A 330 23.41 55.31 -5.13
C GLN A 330 22.95 55.22 -6.61
N ASP A 331 21.62 55.12 -6.76
CA ASP A 331 20.69 55.47 -7.87
C ASP A 331 21.23 55.46 -9.33
N ASP A 332 20.66 54.74 -10.31
CA ASP A 332 19.28 54.88 -10.82
C ASP A 332 18.93 53.79 -11.88
N GLY A 333 17.63 53.56 -12.16
CA GLY A 333 17.18 53.32 -13.55
C GLY A 333 16.88 51.91 -14.12
N VAL A 334 15.74 51.30 -13.72
CA VAL A 334 14.74 50.51 -14.54
C VAL A 334 15.26 49.56 -15.65
N THR A 335 14.96 48.25 -15.71
CA THR A 335 13.61 47.67 -15.96
C THR A 335 13.59 46.14 -15.71
N VAL A 336 12.47 45.60 -15.22
CA VAL A 336 12.17 44.15 -15.14
C VAL A 336 10.96 43.83 -16.03
N ALA A 337 10.99 42.73 -16.77
CA ALA A 337 9.87 42.26 -17.58
C ALA A 337 9.19 41.03 -16.96
N GLN A 338 8.05 41.25 -16.30
CA GLN A 338 7.03 40.21 -16.08
C GLN A 338 6.02 40.26 -17.22
N ALA A 339 5.43 39.12 -17.60
CA ALA A 339 4.29 39.07 -18.50
C ALA A 339 3.00 38.80 -17.71
N SER A 340 2.00 39.67 -17.88
CA SER A 340 0.64 39.48 -17.36
C SER A 340 -0.39 40.04 -18.35
N SER A 341 -1.66 39.67 -18.16
CA SER A 341 -2.75 39.77 -19.14
C SER A 341 -3.33 41.18 -19.35
N ARG A 342 -4.03 41.37 -20.49
CA ARG A 342 -5.18 42.30 -20.66
C ARG A 342 -5.99 41.98 -21.91
N SER A 343 -7.25 42.42 -21.95
CA SER A 343 -8.31 42.00 -22.88
C SER A 343 -9.00 43.17 -23.60
N ASN A 344 -9.58 42.95 -24.79
CA ASN A 344 -11.01 43.13 -25.12
C ASN A 344 -11.34 43.23 -26.63
N SER A 345 -12.55 42.77 -27.00
CA SER A 345 -13.45 43.19 -28.12
C SER A 345 -12.98 43.09 -29.60
N GLU A 346 -13.80 42.73 -30.59
CA GLU A 346 -15.09 41.99 -30.65
C GLU A 346 -15.44 41.65 -32.15
N SER A 347 -16.33 40.68 -32.38
CA SER A 347 -17.26 40.53 -33.53
C SER A 347 -16.92 39.64 -34.77
N LEU A 348 -17.97 38.88 -35.18
CA LEU A 348 -18.33 38.31 -36.49
C LEU A 348 -18.02 36.83 -36.88
N ARG A 349 -19.05 35.99 -36.63
CA ARG A 349 -19.73 35.00 -37.52
C ARG A 349 -19.11 33.63 -37.91
N GLN A 350 -19.84 32.59 -37.47
CA GLN A 350 -20.40 31.42 -38.21
C GLN A 350 -19.42 30.44 -38.88
N ASP A 351 -19.32 29.20 -38.37
CA ASP A 351 -20.17 28.01 -38.66
C ASP A 351 -19.68 27.26 -39.92
N ASP A 352 -19.60 25.92 -39.83
CA ASP A 352 -19.86 24.92 -40.91
C ASP A 352 -18.87 23.71 -41.04
N GLY A 353 -19.33 22.49 -40.69
CA GLY A 353 -18.64 21.20 -40.91
C GLY A 353 -19.54 19.93 -40.97
N VAL A 354 -19.00 18.78 -41.38
CA VAL A 354 -19.70 17.47 -41.48
C VAL A 354 -18.82 16.26 -41.11
N THR A 355 -19.26 15.51 -40.10
CA THR A 355 -19.27 14.04 -39.84
C THR A 355 -18.38 13.05 -40.62
N VAL A 356 -17.67 12.14 -39.91
CA VAL A 356 -17.84 10.63 -39.89
C VAL A 356 -16.59 9.87 -39.34
N ALA A 357 -16.86 8.84 -38.51
CA ALA A 357 -16.02 7.70 -38.09
C ALA A 357 -14.83 7.90 -37.12
N GLN A 358 -14.97 7.34 -35.91
CA GLN A 358 -13.88 7.02 -34.97
C GLN A 358 -13.68 5.49 -34.88
N ALA A 359 -12.44 5.05 -34.61
CA ALA A 359 -12.13 3.72 -34.08
C ALA A 359 -10.81 3.74 -33.29
N SER A 360 -10.83 3.25 -32.03
CA SER A 360 -9.73 2.63 -31.23
C SER A 360 -8.33 3.28 -31.13
N SER A 361 -7.58 3.20 -30.03
CA SER A 361 -7.78 2.73 -28.64
C SER A 361 -6.54 3.19 -27.83
N ARG A 362 -6.58 3.56 -26.55
CA ARG A 362 -7.61 3.54 -25.50
C ARG A 362 -8.01 2.13 -25.02
N SER A 363 -7.25 1.57 -24.08
CA SER A 363 -7.51 0.26 -23.44
C SER A 363 -7.50 0.30 -21.89
N ASP A 364 -6.36 0.41 -21.20
CA ASP A 364 -6.26 -0.34 -19.91
C ASP A 364 -6.61 0.41 -18.59
N ILE A 365 -6.66 1.74 -18.57
CA ILE A 365 -7.04 2.51 -17.34
C ILE A 365 -8.43 3.15 -17.44
N ASP A 366 -8.92 3.41 -18.66
CA ASP A 366 -10.30 3.87 -18.89
C ASP A 366 -11.34 2.73 -18.72
N TYR A 367 -10.90 1.47 -18.78
CA TYR A 367 -11.78 0.28 -18.65
C TYR A 367 -12.44 0.15 -17.28
N LEU A 368 -11.83 0.71 -16.22
CA LEU A 368 -12.45 0.79 -14.89
C LEU A 368 -13.42 1.97 -14.74
N ARG A 369 -13.53 2.85 -15.75
CA ARG A 369 -14.23 4.14 -15.67
C ARG A 369 -15.39 4.33 -16.64
N GLN A 370 -15.45 3.61 -17.76
CA GLN A 370 -16.46 3.88 -18.81
C GLN A 370 -17.73 3.02 -18.77
N ASP A 371 -17.71 1.85 -18.12
CA ASP A 371 -18.86 0.93 -18.16
C ASP A 371 -19.88 1.13 -17.00
N GLY A 372 -19.56 1.97 -16.00
CA GLY A 372 -20.37 2.07 -14.79
C GLY A 372 -20.41 0.77 -13.97
N GLY A 373 -19.35 -0.04 -14.07
CA GLY A 373 -19.23 -1.33 -13.40
C GLY A 373 -19.28 -1.19 -11.89
N ALA A 374 -20.08 -2.04 -11.23
CA ALA A 374 -20.13 -2.08 -9.79
C ALA A 374 -18.84 -2.70 -9.23
N THR A 375 -18.20 -2.04 -8.25
CA THR A 375 -17.26 -2.73 -7.36
C THR A 375 -18.00 -3.86 -6.64
N PHE A 376 -17.35 -5.00 -6.40
CA PHE A 376 -18.06 -6.22 -6.01
C PHE A 376 -18.96 -6.10 -4.79
N GLY A 377 -20.11 -6.79 -4.88
CA GLY A 377 -20.50 -7.79 -3.88
C GLY A 377 -20.95 -7.26 -2.51
N ALA A 378 -20.77 -5.98 -2.24
CA ALA A 378 -21.38 -5.27 -1.15
C ALA A 378 -21.95 -3.96 -1.70
N ALA A 379 -23.26 -3.78 -1.57
CA ALA A 379 -23.70 -2.44 -1.25
C ALA A 379 -23.00 -2.10 0.08
N PHE A 380 -22.11 -1.10 0.08
CA PHE A 380 -21.49 -0.58 1.31
C PHE A 380 -22.50 0.20 2.17
N GLU A 381 -23.77 -0.22 2.13
CA GLU A 381 -24.90 0.30 2.86
C GLU A 381 -24.70 0.03 4.34
N GLY A 382 -24.53 1.09 5.14
CA GLY A 382 -24.17 1.00 6.55
C GLY A 382 -22.67 1.10 6.83
N TRP A 383 -21.81 1.19 5.81
CA TRP A 383 -20.47 1.77 6.02
C TRP A 383 -20.58 3.28 6.26
N PRO A 384 -19.60 3.88 6.97
CA PRO A 384 -19.52 5.32 7.15
C PRO A 384 -19.40 6.11 5.83
N GLU A 385 -19.69 7.40 5.88
CA GLU A 385 -19.53 8.31 4.73
C GLU A 385 -18.10 8.85 4.60
N LYS A 386 -17.32 8.85 5.70
CA LYS A 386 -15.97 9.42 5.77
C LYS A 386 -14.93 8.40 6.19
N THR A 387 -13.72 8.54 5.65
CA THR A 387 -12.58 7.66 5.98
C THR A 387 -12.14 7.83 7.43
N ALA A 388 -12.36 8.98 8.05
CA ALA A 388 -12.17 9.21 9.48
C ALA A 388 -13.00 8.28 10.40
N GLU A 389 -14.14 7.77 9.91
CA GLU A 389 -15.11 7.00 10.70
C GLU A 389 -14.98 5.48 10.51
N VAL A 390 -14.25 5.04 9.47
CA VAL A 390 -14.01 3.62 9.19
C VAL A 390 -13.02 3.05 10.19
N THR A 391 -13.47 2.09 10.99
CA THR A 391 -12.62 1.43 12.00
C THR A 391 -12.14 0.08 11.48
N ALA A 392 -10.82 -0.09 11.39
CA ALA A 392 -10.17 -1.32 10.99
C ALA A 392 -9.58 -2.04 12.21
N MET A 393 -9.73 -3.37 12.25
CA MET A 393 -9.19 -4.25 13.29
C MET A 393 -8.49 -5.46 12.66
N ASP A 394 -7.27 -5.72 13.11
CA ASP A 394 -6.56 -6.98 12.85
C ASP A 394 -6.54 -7.82 14.14
N PRO A 395 -7.43 -8.83 14.29
CA PRO A 395 -7.54 -9.62 15.51
C PRO A 395 -6.42 -10.65 15.72
N CYS A 396 -5.52 -10.84 14.75
CA CYS A 396 -4.39 -11.77 14.81
C CYS A 396 -3.13 -11.13 14.20
N MET A 397 -2.82 -9.90 14.63
CA MET A 397 -1.97 -8.99 13.86
C MET A 397 -0.52 -9.43 13.67
N GLY A 398 0.00 -10.37 14.47
CA GLY A 398 1.38 -10.83 14.37
C GLY A 398 2.36 -9.66 14.47
N SER A 399 3.17 -9.48 13.42
CA SER A 399 4.11 -8.34 13.28
C SER A 399 3.48 -7.04 12.73
N GLY A 400 2.15 -6.97 12.68
CA GLY A 400 1.38 -5.79 12.26
C GLY A 400 1.35 -5.54 10.75
N HIS A 401 1.50 -6.57 9.90
CA HIS A 401 1.63 -6.37 8.45
C HIS A 401 0.39 -5.69 7.82
N PHE A 402 -0.82 -6.14 8.12
CA PHE A 402 -2.04 -5.46 7.64
C PHE A 402 -2.17 -4.04 8.18
N LEU A 403 -1.76 -3.79 9.42
CA LEU A 403 -1.82 -2.46 10.04
C LEU A 403 -0.86 -1.47 9.36
N ALA A 404 0.37 -1.92 9.07
CA ALA A 404 1.37 -1.15 8.34
C ALA A 404 0.95 -0.90 6.88
N ALA A 405 0.29 -1.85 6.22
CA ALA A 405 -0.23 -1.70 4.86
C ALA A 405 -1.50 -0.82 4.77
N LEU A 406 -2.40 -0.90 5.76
CA LEU A 406 -3.59 -0.05 5.87
C LEU A 406 -3.23 1.41 6.18
N PHE A 407 -2.20 1.65 7.01
CA PHE A 407 -1.79 2.99 7.42
C PHE A 407 -1.63 4.00 6.26
N PRO A 408 -0.80 3.75 5.22
CA PRO A 408 -0.62 4.70 4.13
C PRO A 408 -1.88 4.84 3.24
N VAL A 409 -2.76 3.83 3.20
CA VAL A 409 -4.04 3.92 2.49
C VAL A 409 -4.97 4.88 3.23
N PHE A 410 -5.24 4.63 4.52
CA PHE A 410 -6.02 5.53 5.36
C PHE A 410 -5.44 6.96 5.35
N ALA A 411 -4.12 7.11 5.48
CA ALA A 411 -3.48 8.42 5.50
C ALA A 411 -3.70 9.20 4.19
N LYS A 412 -3.50 8.58 3.03
CA LYS A 412 -3.73 9.24 1.72
C LYS A 412 -5.19 9.59 1.49
N LEU A 413 -6.11 8.67 1.81
CA LEU A 413 -7.55 8.90 1.69
C LEU A 413 -8.02 10.05 2.59
N ARG A 414 -7.55 10.10 3.85
CA ARG A 414 -7.90 11.17 4.81
C ARG A 414 -7.24 12.51 4.50
N MET A 415 -6.01 12.54 4.00
CA MET A 415 -5.40 13.80 3.52
C MET A 415 -6.23 14.42 2.38
N HIS A 416 -6.75 13.59 1.48
CA HIS A 416 -7.61 14.01 0.38
C HIS A 416 -9.00 14.47 0.86
N GLU A 417 -9.65 13.71 1.75
CA GLU A 417 -10.99 14.04 2.26
C GLU A 417 -11.03 15.20 3.27
N GLU A 418 -9.98 15.36 4.10
CA GLU A 418 -9.96 16.31 5.24
C GLU A 418 -8.94 17.46 5.07
N GLY A 419 -8.05 17.43 4.07
CA GLY A 419 -7.03 18.46 3.85
C GLY A 419 -5.91 18.52 4.89
N LEU A 420 -5.70 17.41 5.63
CA LEU A 420 -4.76 17.32 6.74
C LEU A 420 -3.28 17.28 6.30
N SER A 421 -2.38 17.77 7.16
CA SER A 421 -0.94 17.50 7.03
C SER A 421 -0.60 16.01 7.24
N LYS A 422 0.62 15.61 6.85
CA LYS A 422 1.10 14.24 7.07
C LYS A 422 1.18 13.89 8.55
N GLU A 423 1.54 14.86 9.37
CA GLU A 423 1.76 14.71 10.80
C GLU A 423 0.43 14.58 11.53
N GLU A 424 -0.58 15.38 11.17
CA GLU A 424 -1.93 15.30 11.72
C GLU A 424 -2.63 14.01 11.29
N VAL A 425 -2.54 13.63 10.01
CA VAL A 425 -3.19 12.41 9.53
C VAL A 425 -2.55 11.16 10.13
N ALA A 426 -1.23 11.14 10.35
CA ALA A 426 -0.55 10.02 11.00
C ALA A 426 -1.09 9.79 12.41
N ASP A 427 -1.25 10.86 13.20
CA ASP A 427 -1.78 10.76 14.56
C ASP A 427 -3.24 10.29 14.55
N LYS A 428 -4.05 10.86 13.65
CA LYS A 428 -5.47 10.50 13.53
C LYS A 428 -5.69 9.06 13.07
N VAL A 429 -4.92 8.57 12.09
CA VAL A 429 -5.04 7.17 11.62
C VAL A 429 -4.66 6.17 12.72
N ILE A 430 -3.62 6.44 13.50
CA ILE A 430 -3.20 5.60 14.63
C ILE A 430 -4.23 5.62 15.77
N ALA A 431 -4.79 6.79 16.10
CA ALA A 431 -5.69 6.96 17.23
C ALA A 431 -7.16 6.58 16.92
N GLU A 432 -7.61 6.75 15.69
CA GLU A 432 -9.04 6.66 15.29
C GLU A 432 -9.33 5.42 14.42
N ASN A 433 -8.49 5.10 13.43
CA ASN A 433 -8.78 4.09 12.41
C ASN A 433 -8.24 2.69 12.75
N LEU A 434 -6.95 2.56 13.10
CA LEU A 434 -6.26 1.28 13.19
C LEU A 434 -6.32 0.66 14.59
N HIS A 435 -6.64 -0.63 14.67
CA HIS A 435 -6.73 -1.39 15.92
C HIS A 435 -6.15 -2.79 15.71
N GLY A 436 -5.56 -3.39 16.75
CA GLY A 436 -4.95 -4.71 16.61
C GLY A 436 -4.89 -5.51 17.91
N LEU A 437 -5.04 -6.82 17.78
CA LEU A 437 -4.89 -7.78 18.87
C LEU A 437 -3.96 -8.90 18.43
N GLU A 438 -3.13 -9.34 19.38
CA GLU A 438 -2.19 -10.42 19.19
C GLU A 438 -2.14 -11.29 20.45
N LEU A 439 -1.80 -12.57 20.32
CA LEU A 439 -1.64 -13.48 21.44
C LEU A 439 -0.25 -13.34 22.09
N ASP A 440 0.80 -13.16 21.27
CA ASP A 440 2.16 -13.07 21.77
C ASP A 440 2.55 -11.61 22.14
N PRO A 441 2.98 -11.33 23.38
CA PRO A 441 3.41 -9.98 23.77
C PRO A 441 4.64 -9.49 23.00
N ARG A 442 5.47 -10.39 22.46
CA ARG A 442 6.64 -10.06 21.63
C ARG A 442 6.21 -9.58 20.24
N CYS A 443 5.30 -10.31 19.60
CA CYS A 443 4.64 -9.87 18.36
C CYS A 443 3.95 -8.52 18.55
N THR A 444 3.24 -8.33 19.66
CA THR A 444 2.57 -7.05 19.99
C THR A 444 3.54 -5.86 19.97
N GLN A 445 4.75 -6.01 20.52
CA GLN A 445 5.78 -4.98 20.50
C GLN A 445 6.33 -4.75 19.08
N ILE A 446 6.52 -5.83 18.30
CA ILE A 446 6.97 -5.74 16.90
C ILE A 446 5.92 -5.02 16.04
N ALA A 447 4.63 -5.33 16.20
CA ALA A 447 3.54 -4.66 15.48
C ALA A 447 3.47 -3.16 15.81
N ALA A 448 3.62 -2.79 17.09
CA ALA A 448 3.68 -1.39 17.50
C ALA A 448 4.89 -0.65 16.89
N PHE A 449 6.06 -1.27 16.89
CA PHE A 449 7.26 -0.70 16.24
C PHE A 449 7.11 -0.61 14.72
N ASN A 450 6.51 -1.62 14.06
CA ASN A 450 6.31 -1.63 12.62
C ASN A 450 5.32 -0.53 12.18
N LEU A 451 4.21 -0.36 12.90
CA LEU A 451 3.28 0.75 12.67
C LEU A 451 3.93 2.12 12.93
N ALA A 452 4.77 2.24 13.97
CA ALA A 452 5.53 3.46 14.22
C ALA A 452 6.52 3.77 13.08
N LEU A 453 7.22 2.75 12.58
CA LEU A 453 8.16 2.86 11.47
C LEU A 453 7.45 3.28 10.17
N ALA A 454 6.29 2.71 9.86
CA ALA A 454 5.45 3.13 8.74
C ALA A 454 5.04 4.61 8.86
N ALA A 455 4.62 5.05 10.06
CA ALA A 455 4.25 6.44 10.32
C ALA A 455 5.45 7.41 10.20
N TRP A 456 6.62 7.06 10.72
CA TRP A 456 7.84 7.88 10.58
C TRP A 456 8.36 7.92 9.14
N LYS A 457 8.33 6.80 8.40
CA LYS A 457 8.63 6.75 6.96
C LYS A 457 7.69 7.67 6.17
N PHE A 458 6.39 7.68 6.50
CA PHE A 458 5.39 8.51 5.85
C PHE A 458 5.56 10.02 6.11
N CYS A 459 5.80 10.40 7.38
CA CYS A 459 6.11 11.79 7.78
C CYS A 459 7.48 12.25 7.25
N GLY A 460 8.42 11.31 7.05
CA GLY A 460 9.79 11.59 6.62
C GLY A 460 10.74 11.95 7.77
N HIS A 461 10.28 11.90 9.02
CA HIS A 461 11.09 12.10 10.22
C HIS A 461 10.49 11.40 11.44
N TYR A 462 11.29 11.26 12.51
CA TYR A 462 10.81 10.83 13.81
C TYR A 462 9.91 11.90 14.45
N LYS A 463 8.78 11.47 15.00
CA LYS A 463 7.93 12.25 15.91
C LYS A 463 7.39 11.36 17.04
N ALA A 464 7.00 11.97 18.15
CA ALA A 464 6.12 11.31 19.11
C ALA A 464 4.80 10.97 18.42
N LEU A 465 4.28 9.77 18.65
CA LEU A 465 3.01 9.28 18.11
C LEU A 465 1.99 9.14 19.26
N PRO A 466 0.67 9.22 18.98
CA PRO A 466 -0.35 9.01 20.00
C PRO A 466 -0.39 7.56 20.50
N GLU A 467 -1.16 7.32 21.57
CA GLU A 467 -1.41 5.98 22.11
C GLU A 467 -2.04 5.09 21.03
N MET A 468 -1.33 4.03 20.63
CA MET A 468 -1.82 3.09 19.62
C MET A 468 -2.95 2.22 20.16
N ASN A 469 -3.88 1.79 19.29
CA ASN A 469 -4.95 0.86 19.66
C ASN A 469 -4.56 -0.62 19.47
N LEU A 470 -3.36 -0.97 19.93
CA LEU A 470 -2.82 -2.33 19.89
C LEU A 470 -2.77 -2.91 21.30
N ALA A 471 -3.08 -4.20 21.47
CA ALA A 471 -2.93 -4.88 22.77
C ALA A 471 -2.58 -6.36 22.62
N CYS A 472 -1.83 -6.87 23.61
CA CYS A 472 -1.66 -8.29 23.79
C CYS A 472 -2.91 -8.87 24.48
N SER A 473 -3.61 -9.75 23.77
CA SER A 473 -4.79 -10.49 24.22
C SER A 473 -4.45 -11.78 24.96
N GLY A 474 -3.19 -12.24 24.92
CA GLY A 474 -2.74 -13.50 25.53
C GLY A 474 -2.30 -13.41 27.00
N ILE A 475 -2.42 -12.24 27.64
CA ILE A 475 -1.95 -12.03 29.02
C ILE A 475 -3.06 -12.40 30.02
N ALA A 476 -2.84 -13.47 30.79
CA ALA A 476 -3.66 -13.81 31.94
C ALA A 476 -3.40 -12.87 33.15
N PRO A 477 -4.41 -12.60 33.99
CA PRO A 477 -4.23 -11.80 35.20
C PRO A 477 -3.45 -12.57 36.26
N LYS A 478 -2.38 -11.96 36.78
CA LYS A 478 -1.53 -12.52 37.85
C LYS A 478 -2.09 -12.21 39.25
N GLY A 479 -1.60 -12.95 40.25
CA GLY A 479 -1.96 -12.77 41.66
C GLY A 479 -3.24 -13.52 42.06
N LYS A 480 -3.83 -13.14 43.21
CA LYS A 480 -5.12 -13.68 43.63
C LYS A 480 -6.26 -12.79 43.13
N VAL A 481 -7.44 -13.36 42.93
CA VAL A 481 -8.62 -12.59 42.52
C VAL A 481 -9.03 -11.55 43.58
N GLU A 482 -8.73 -11.81 44.85
CA GLU A 482 -8.90 -10.86 45.96
C GLU A 482 -8.06 -9.59 45.77
N ASP A 483 -6.88 -9.66 45.13
CA ASP A 483 -6.03 -8.49 44.89
C ASP A 483 -6.59 -7.61 43.77
N TRP A 484 -7.26 -8.21 42.79
CA TRP A 484 -8.01 -7.49 41.74
C TRP A 484 -9.26 -6.82 42.29
N ILE A 485 -9.96 -7.50 43.21
CA ILE A 485 -11.13 -6.97 43.91
C ILE A 485 -10.78 -5.72 44.76
N LYS A 486 -9.57 -5.62 45.32
CA LYS A 486 -9.11 -4.41 46.02
C LYS A 486 -9.09 -3.16 45.14
N LEU A 487 -8.94 -3.29 43.81
CA LEU A 487 -8.92 -2.14 42.90
C LEU A 487 -10.23 -1.34 42.93
N VAL A 488 -11.37 -2.01 43.19
CA VAL A 488 -12.70 -1.37 43.29
C VAL A 488 -13.09 -1.00 44.72
N ALA A 489 -12.28 -1.35 45.73
CA ALA A 489 -12.60 -1.12 47.14
C ALA A 489 -12.72 0.37 47.53
N LYS A 490 -12.18 1.28 46.70
CA LYS A 490 -12.32 2.75 46.86
C LYS A 490 -13.71 3.28 46.44
N GLU A 491 -14.58 2.45 45.83
CA GLU A 491 -15.96 2.84 45.51
C GLU A 491 -16.77 3.08 46.79
N LYS A 492 -17.46 4.22 46.86
CA LYS A 492 -18.15 4.69 48.07
C LYS A 492 -19.53 4.06 48.23
N ASP A 493 -20.27 3.87 47.14
CA ASP A 493 -21.59 3.26 47.21
C ASP A 493 -21.49 1.73 47.44
N PRO A 494 -22.09 1.17 48.50
CA PRO A 494 -21.95 -0.26 48.82
C PRO A 494 -22.51 -1.20 47.74
N ASN A 495 -23.61 -0.83 47.08
CA ASN A 495 -24.24 -1.67 46.07
C ASN A 495 -23.43 -1.68 44.77
N THR A 496 -22.96 -0.50 44.35
CA THR A 496 -22.05 -0.33 43.20
C THR A 496 -20.73 -1.06 43.46
N ARG A 497 -20.16 -0.95 44.66
CA ARG A 497 -18.96 -1.71 45.05
C ARG A 497 -19.20 -3.21 44.93
N TYR A 498 -20.26 -3.75 45.54
CA TYR A 498 -20.58 -5.18 45.45
C TYR A 498 -20.71 -5.67 43.99
N ARG A 499 -21.41 -4.91 43.14
CA ARG A 499 -21.49 -5.19 41.70
C ARG A 499 -20.12 -5.17 41.02
N MET A 500 -19.28 -4.19 41.34
CA MET A 500 -17.92 -4.09 40.81
C MET A 500 -16.99 -5.21 41.29
N GLU A 501 -17.10 -5.65 42.54
CA GLU A 501 -16.31 -6.76 43.10
C GLU A 501 -16.65 -8.08 42.38
N ASN A 502 -17.94 -8.36 42.17
CA ASN A 502 -18.41 -9.52 41.40
C ASN A 502 -18.02 -9.43 39.92
N GLY A 503 -18.18 -8.26 39.30
CA GLY A 503 -17.74 -8.02 37.92
C GLY A 503 -16.24 -8.25 37.75
N MET A 504 -15.44 -7.76 38.70
CA MET A 504 -13.98 -7.96 38.71
C MET A 504 -13.61 -9.44 38.89
N ARG A 505 -14.33 -10.18 39.74
CA ARG A 505 -14.15 -11.63 39.90
C ARG A 505 -14.47 -12.40 38.61
N GLN A 506 -15.55 -12.04 37.91
CA GLN A 506 -15.88 -12.62 36.61
C GLN A 506 -14.83 -12.26 35.55
N LEU A 507 -14.36 -11.00 35.51
CA LEU A 507 -13.33 -10.55 34.58
C LEU A 507 -12.01 -11.30 34.77
N PHE A 508 -11.54 -11.40 36.02
CA PHE A 508 -10.33 -12.14 36.37
C PHE A 508 -10.42 -13.59 35.86
N ASN A 509 -11.51 -14.28 36.19
CA ASN A 509 -11.74 -15.67 35.76
C ASN A 509 -11.86 -15.81 34.24
N HIS A 510 -12.50 -14.86 33.55
CA HIS A 510 -12.68 -14.88 32.10
C HIS A 510 -11.34 -14.73 31.36
N PHE A 511 -10.45 -13.87 31.86
CA PHE A 511 -9.12 -13.65 31.27
C PHE A 511 -8.06 -14.66 31.76
N GLN A 512 -8.36 -15.60 32.66
CA GLN A 512 -7.42 -16.71 32.94
C GLN A 512 -7.15 -17.57 31.70
N LEU A 513 -8.13 -17.69 30.78
CA LEU A 513 -8.00 -18.39 29.49
C LEU A 513 -7.45 -17.50 28.36
N ALA A 514 -6.90 -16.32 28.68
CA ALA A 514 -6.26 -15.46 27.71
C ALA A 514 -5.12 -16.14 26.92
N PRO A 515 -4.22 -16.93 27.54
CA PRO A 515 -3.13 -17.59 26.81
C PRO A 515 -3.62 -18.57 25.74
N GLU A 516 -4.72 -19.29 25.98
CA GLU A 516 -5.28 -20.27 25.05
C GLU A 516 -6.21 -19.65 24.00
N LEU A 517 -6.97 -18.61 24.39
CA LEU A 517 -8.06 -18.08 23.57
C LEU A 517 -7.74 -16.74 22.89
N GLY A 518 -6.84 -15.93 23.47
CA GLY A 518 -6.47 -14.61 22.98
C GLY A 518 -7.67 -13.76 22.57
N SER A 519 -7.67 -13.34 21.30
CA SER A 519 -8.73 -12.51 20.72
C SER A 519 -10.07 -13.22 20.50
N LEU A 520 -10.19 -14.54 20.74
CA LEU A 520 -11.49 -15.21 20.80
C LEU A 520 -12.31 -14.81 22.03
N LEU A 521 -11.66 -14.36 23.13
CA LEU A 521 -12.32 -13.90 24.35
C LEU A 521 -13.40 -12.85 24.05
N ASP A 522 -14.49 -12.87 24.82
CA ASP A 522 -15.65 -12.02 24.61
C ASP A 522 -16.09 -11.42 25.95
N PRO A 523 -15.47 -10.30 26.38
CA PRO A 523 -15.79 -9.65 27.66
C PRO A 523 -17.24 -9.12 27.70
N THR A 524 -17.92 -9.00 26.57
CA THR A 524 -19.34 -8.61 26.54
C THR A 524 -20.28 -9.71 27.07
N THR A 525 -19.76 -10.94 27.24
CA THR A 525 -20.47 -12.03 27.92
C THR A 525 -20.58 -11.83 29.43
N ILE A 526 -19.78 -10.95 30.03
CA ILE A 526 -19.91 -10.48 31.42
C ILE A 526 -21.07 -9.48 31.46
N LYS A 527 -22.28 -10.01 31.59
CA LYS A 527 -23.52 -9.21 31.60
C LYS A 527 -23.62 -8.41 32.88
N ALA A 528 -24.00 -7.13 32.75
CA ALA A 528 -24.48 -6.37 33.90
C ALA A 528 -25.84 -6.92 34.34
N ASP A 529 -25.98 -7.14 35.64
CA ASP A 529 -27.23 -7.43 36.33
C ASP A 529 -27.24 -6.74 37.70
N LEU A 530 -28.19 -7.08 38.57
CA LEU A 530 -28.30 -6.49 39.91
C LEU A 530 -27.09 -6.80 40.82
N GLU A 531 -26.33 -7.85 40.52
CA GLU A 531 -25.23 -8.35 41.35
C GLU A 531 -23.86 -8.20 40.68
N THR A 532 -23.81 -7.90 39.38
CA THR A 532 -22.60 -7.86 38.55
C THR A 532 -22.48 -6.55 37.76
N ALA A 533 -21.31 -5.92 37.80
CA ALA A 533 -20.93 -4.82 36.91
C ALA A 533 -20.39 -5.35 35.57
N SER A 534 -20.80 -4.71 34.47
CA SER A 534 -20.27 -4.98 33.14
C SER A 534 -18.80 -4.58 33.00
N PHE A 535 -18.10 -5.14 32.01
CA PHE A 535 -16.76 -4.71 31.64
C PHE A 535 -16.64 -3.18 31.44
N LYS A 536 -17.68 -2.54 30.86
CA LYS A 536 -17.72 -1.08 30.65
C LYS A 536 -17.73 -0.27 31.95
N GLU A 537 -18.35 -0.79 33.02
CA GLU A 537 -18.34 -0.18 34.35
C GLU A 537 -16.97 -0.37 35.05
N LEU A 538 -16.25 -1.44 34.75
CA LEU A 538 -14.93 -1.76 35.34
C LEU A 538 -13.75 -1.07 34.64
N GLN A 539 -13.86 -0.81 33.33
CA GLN A 539 -12.79 -0.24 32.49
C GLN A 539 -12.14 1.03 33.07
N PRO A 540 -12.87 2.01 33.66
CA PRO A 540 -12.26 3.21 34.25
C PRO A 540 -11.40 2.91 35.49
N VAL A 541 -11.74 1.86 36.24
CA VAL A 541 -10.97 1.44 37.44
C VAL A 541 -9.68 0.76 37.01
N LEU A 542 -9.75 -0.14 36.02
CA LEU A 542 -8.56 -0.80 35.48
C LEU A 542 -7.58 0.19 34.85
N LYS A 543 -8.07 1.23 34.15
CA LYS A 543 -7.19 2.28 33.60
C LYS A 543 -6.48 3.06 34.71
N LYS A 544 -7.16 3.38 35.81
CA LYS A 544 -6.58 4.07 36.98
C LYS A 544 -5.59 3.21 37.78
N ALA A 545 -5.61 1.88 37.62
CA ALA A 545 -4.65 1.00 38.28
C ALA A 545 -3.20 1.21 37.79
N LEU A 546 -2.99 1.88 36.65
CA LEU A 546 -1.67 2.35 36.20
C LEU A 546 -1.12 3.53 37.00
N GLU A 547 -2.00 4.35 37.56
CA GLU A 547 -1.65 5.65 38.18
C GLU A 547 -1.25 5.50 39.66
N ILE A 548 -1.11 4.25 40.13
CA ILE A 548 -0.75 3.92 41.52
C ILE A 548 0.76 3.66 41.59
N GLU A 549 1.51 4.72 41.87
CA GLU A 549 2.96 4.66 42.11
C GLU A 549 3.27 4.29 43.58
N GLU A 550 3.19 3.01 43.94
CA GLU A 550 3.76 2.47 45.18
C GLU A 550 4.06 0.96 44.97
N ASP A 551 5.24 0.48 45.39
CA ASP A 551 5.75 -0.92 45.30
C ASP A 551 5.88 -1.56 43.89
N THR A 552 6.98 -2.30 43.63
CA THR A 552 7.26 -2.94 42.33
C THR A 552 6.24 -4.02 41.95
N ASP A 553 5.73 -4.74 42.94
CA ASP A 553 4.72 -5.80 42.74
C ASP A 553 3.34 -5.22 42.39
N GLU A 554 3.02 -4.01 42.84
CA GLU A 554 1.79 -3.29 42.47
C GLU A 554 1.91 -2.65 41.08
N VAL A 555 3.08 -2.10 40.73
CA VAL A 555 3.36 -1.60 39.38
C VAL A 555 3.21 -2.70 38.31
N GLU A 556 3.74 -3.91 38.55
CA GLU A 556 3.56 -5.02 37.59
C GLU A 556 2.08 -5.39 37.41
N ARG A 557 1.31 -5.44 38.52
CA ARG A 557 -0.14 -5.69 38.48
C ARG A 557 -0.88 -4.57 37.74
N GLY A 558 -0.51 -3.31 37.95
CA GLY A 558 -1.09 -2.15 37.26
C GLY A 558 -0.90 -2.22 35.75
N VAL A 559 0.31 -2.55 35.29
CA VAL A 559 0.61 -2.75 33.86
C VAL A 559 -0.20 -3.88 33.25
N ILE A 560 -0.32 -5.03 33.93
CA ILE A 560 -1.13 -6.16 33.47
C ILE A 560 -2.63 -5.82 33.45
N ALA A 561 -3.13 -5.13 34.47
CA ALA A 561 -4.52 -4.68 34.55
C ALA A 561 -4.88 -3.73 33.39
N ALA A 562 -3.97 -2.83 33.01
CA ALA A 562 -4.15 -1.98 31.84
C ALA A 562 -4.05 -2.72 30.51
N GLY A 563 -3.12 -3.68 30.38
CA GLY A 563 -3.06 -4.55 29.20
C GLY A 563 -4.39 -5.27 28.97
N ILE A 564 -4.95 -5.86 30.03
CA ILE A 564 -6.26 -6.51 30.04
C ILE A 564 -7.40 -5.50 29.79
N ALA A 565 -7.33 -4.29 30.33
CA ALA A 565 -8.31 -3.24 30.05
C ALA A 565 -8.32 -2.80 28.58
N LYS A 566 -7.13 -2.62 27.97
CA LYS A 566 -6.98 -2.26 26.56
C LYS A 566 -7.44 -3.41 25.67
N ALA A 567 -6.99 -4.63 25.91
CA ALA A 567 -7.44 -5.82 25.18
C ALA A 567 -8.97 -6.01 25.29
N GLY A 568 -9.54 -5.91 26.49
CA GLY A 568 -10.98 -5.99 26.72
C GLY A 568 -11.78 -4.85 26.06
N GLN A 569 -11.23 -3.63 26.03
CA GLN A 569 -11.83 -2.50 25.29
C GLN A 569 -11.90 -2.79 23.80
N LEU A 570 -10.79 -3.27 23.22
CA LEU A 570 -10.70 -3.60 21.80
C LEU A 570 -11.61 -4.78 21.44
N LEU A 571 -11.73 -5.79 22.31
CA LEU A 571 -12.63 -6.94 22.15
C LEU A 571 -14.12 -6.61 22.35
N SER A 572 -14.44 -5.52 23.07
CA SER A 572 -15.82 -5.07 23.29
C SER A 572 -16.34 -4.16 22.17
N LYS A 573 -15.46 -3.62 21.33
CA LYS A 573 -15.81 -2.72 20.23
C LYS A 573 -16.22 -3.52 18.99
N LYS A 574 -17.11 -2.93 18.18
CA LYS A 574 -17.46 -3.42 16.84
C LYS A 574 -16.71 -2.62 15.77
N TYR A 575 -16.34 -3.28 14.67
CA TYR A 575 -15.49 -2.70 13.63
C TYR A 575 -16.17 -2.64 12.26
N THR A 576 -15.76 -1.68 11.44
CA THR A 576 -16.23 -1.53 10.05
C THR A 576 -15.54 -2.53 9.13
N LEU A 577 -14.24 -2.72 9.33
CA LEU A 577 -13.41 -3.69 8.63
C LEU A 577 -12.66 -4.55 9.66
N GLN A 578 -12.75 -5.86 9.56
CA GLN A 578 -11.82 -6.78 10.21
C GLN A 578 -11.01 -7.51 9.14
N ILE A 579 -9.69 -7.50 9.23
CA ILE A 579 -8.80 -7.99 8.17
C ILE A 579 -7.55 -8.60 8.78
N THR A 580 -7.25 -9.85 8.41
CA THR A 580 -6.16 -10.64 9.02
C THR A 580 -5.77 -11.85 8.18
N ASN A 581 -4.67 -12.50 8.55
CA ASN A 581 -4.40 -13.91 8.29
C ASN A 581 -4.76 -14.69 9.57
N VAL A 582 -5.72 -15.62 9.51
CA VAL A 582 -6.24 -16.29 10.72
C VAL A 582 -5.31 -17.44 11.15
N PRO A 583 -5.19 -17.78 12.45
CA PRO A 583 -4.33 -18.87 12.89
C PRO A 583 -4.88 -20.25 12.48
N TYR A 584 -4.07 -21.05 11.79
CA TYR A 584 -4.46 -22.37 11.28
C TYR A 584 -4.18 -23.47 12.30
N LEU A 585 -5.23 -24.04 12.91
CA LEU A 585 -5.10 -25.13 13.88
C LEU A 585 -6.34 -26.03 13.87
N SER A 586 -6.21 -27.20 13.25
CA SER A 586 -7.29 -28.17 13.18
C SER A 586 -7.68 -28.73 14.55
N ARG A 587 -8.96 -29.08 14.73
CA ARG A 587 -9.54 -29.61 15.98
C ARG A 587 -8.75 -30.79 16.58
N GLY A 588 -8.11 -31.59 15.73
CA GLY A 588 -7.27 -32.71 16.15
C GLY A 588 -6.04 -32.30 16.97
N LYS A 589 -5.51 -31.09 16.78
CA LYS A 589 -4.30 -30.58 17.45
C LYS A 589 -4.56 -29.69 18.67
N GLN A 590 -5.77 -29.16 18.82
CA GLN A 590 -6.15 -28.30 19.95
C GLN A 590 -6.05 -29.04 21.29
N ASP A 591 -5.66 -28.33 22.34
CA ASP A 591 -5.76 -28.79 23.73
C ASP A 591 -7.22 -28.84 24.22
N THR A 592 -7.44 -29.36 25.43
CA THR A 592 -8.80 -29.53 25.98
C THR A 592 -9.49 -28.21 26.25
N ALA A 593 -8.81 -27.20 26.81
CA ALA A 593 -9.44 -25.93 27.18
C ALA A 593 -9.93 -25.16 25.94
N MET A 594 -9.09 -25.07 24.90
CA MET A 594 -9.47 -24.46 23.64
C MET A 594 -10.55 -25.26 22.92
N ALA A 595 -10.44 -26.60 22.87
CA ALA A 595 -11.42 -27.46 22.19
C ALA A 595 -12.81 -27.39 22.84
N ASP A 596 -12.89 -27.40 24.18
CA ASP A 596 -14.16 -27.29 24.92
C ASP A 596 -14.80 -25.91 24.75
N PHE A 597 -13.99 -24.84 24.76
CA PHE A 597 -14.46 -23.48 24.48
C PHE A 597 -15.00 -23.36 23.03
N ILE A 598 -14.30 -23.91 22.05
CA ILE A 598 -14.70 -23.91 20.65
C ILE A 598 -15.98 -24.74 20.43
N GLU A 599 -16.07 -25.94 21.01
CA GLU A 599 -17.26 -26.78 20.94
C GLU A 599 -18.49 -26.08 21.54
N LYS A 600 -18.32 -25.37 22.66
CA LYS A 600 -19.40 -24.65 23.33
C LYS A 600 -19.88 -23.41 22.56
N ASN A 601 -18.99 -22.64 21.94
CA ASN A 601 -19.30 -21.31 21.39
C ASN A 601 -19.34 -21.26 19.85
N TYR A 602 -18.70 -22.20 19.16
CA TYR A 602 -18.47 -22.21 17.71
C TYR A 602 -18.66 -23.61 17.10
N SER A 603 -19.64 -24.36 17.60
CA SER A 603 -19.87 -25.79 17.28
C SER A 603 -20.01 -26.13 15.79
N GLU A 604 -20.38 -25.16 14.94
CA GLU A 604 -20.46 -25.31 13.47
C GLU A 604 -19.11 -25.07 12.79
N ALA A 605 -18.32 -24.11 13.29
CA ALA A 605 -17.02 -23.71 12.75
C ALA A 605 -15.83 -24.48 13.36
N LYS A 606 -16.07 -25.35 14.34
CA LYS A 606 -15.08 -26.03 15.20
C LYS A 606 -14.03 -26.91 14.51
N GLY A 607 -14.11 -27.14 13.20
CA GLY A 607 -13.20 -28.03 12.49
C GLY A 607 -11.76 -27.51 12.46
N ASP A 608 -11.60 -26.19 12.40
CA ASP A 608 -10.33 -25.48 12.45
C ASP A 608 -10.48 -24.15 13.20
N LEU A 609 -9.42 -23.73 13.89
CA LEU A 609 -9.34 -22.42 14.53
C LEU A 609 -9.54 -21.28 13.52
N ALA A 610 -9.10 -21.48 12.26
CA ALA A 610 -9.26 -20.52 11.17
C ALA A 610 -10.74 -20.18 10.89
N THR A 611 -11.62 -21.18 10.85
CA THR A 611 -13.07 -20.98 10.63
C THR A 611 -13.77 -20.42 11.87
N VAL A 612 -13.27 -20.73 13.07
CA VAL A 612 -13.73 -20.11 14.33
C VAL A 612 -13.45 -18.60 14.30
N PHE A 613 -12.26 -18.19 13.86
CA PHE A 613 -11.91 -16.77 13.73
C PHE A 613 -12.79 -16.04 12.72
N LEU A 614 -13.06 -16.61 11.54
CA LEU A 614 -14.00 -16.02 10.57
C LEU A 614 -15.39 -15.79 11.20
N GLN A 615 -15.91 -16.76 11.97
CA GLN A 615 -17.19 -16.61 12.66
C GLN A 615 -17.14 -15.55 13.80
N LYS A 616 -16.03 -15.47 14.53
CA LYS A 616 -15.79 -14.46 15.58
C LYS A 616 -15.77 -13.05 14.99
N MET A 617 -15.04 -12.84 13.89
CA MET A 617 -14.95 -11.56 13.19
C MET A 617 -16.33 -11.10 12.71
N LEU A 618 -17.09 -11.96 12.02
CA LEU A 618 -18.45 -11.63 11.58
C LEU A 618 -19.37 -11.21 12.74
N LYS A 619 -19.32 -11.92 13.88
CA LYS A 619 -20.08 -11.55 15.11
C LYS A 619 -19.71 -10.16 15.66
N THR A 620 -18.45 -9.75 15.49
CA THR A 620 -17.87 -8.51 16.04
C THR A 620 -17.79 -7.37 15.03
N ASN A 621 -18.27 -7.55 13.80
CA ASN A 621 -18.48 -6.44 12.87
C ASN A 621 -19.63 -5.53 13.34
N THR A 622 -19.58 -4.29 12.88
CA THR A 622 -20.75 -3.42 12.71
C THR A 622 -21.76 -4.06 11.75
N THR A 623 -23.00 -3.58 11.73
CA THR A 623 -23.95 -3.96 10.66
C THR A 623 -23.33 -3.61 9.31
N SER A 624 -23.34 -4.56 8.37
CA SER A 624 -22.67 -4.45 7.05
C SER A 624 -21.13 -4.31 7.08
N GLY A 625 -20.49 -4.37 8.25
CA GLY A 625 -19.03 -4.41 8.34
C GLY A 625 -18.45 -5.68 7.74
N ILE A 626 -17.25 -5.60 7.14
CA ILE A 626 -16.66 -6.69 6.35
C ILE A 626 -15.57 -7.42 7.13
N SER A 627 -15.62 -8.75 7.11
CA SER A 627 -14.53 -9.64 7.55
C SER A 627 -13.75 -10.13 6.34
N CYS A 628 -12.46 -9.81 6.30
CA CYS A 628 -11.47 -10.25 5.32
C CYS A 628 -10.52 -11.26 5.94
N SER A 629 -10.24 -12.37 5.26
CA SER A 629 -9.29 -13.36 5.78
C SER A 629 -8.46 -14.02 4.68
N VAL A 630 -7.17 -14.16 4.95
CA VAL A 630 -6.36 -15.26 4.39
C VAL A 630 -6.69 -16.51 5.22
N ILE A 631 -7.19 -17.57 4.58
CA ILE A 631 -7.83 -18.70 5.27
C ILE A 631 -7.70 -20.00 4.43
N PRO A 632 -7.68 -21.21 5.03
CA PRO A 632 -7.67 -22.47 4.27
C PRO A 632 -9.00 -22.66 3.50
N GLN A 633 -8.94 -23.12 2.25
CA GLN A 633 -10.13 -23.21 1.39
C GLN A 633 -10.99 -24.47 1.59
N ASN A 634 -10.48 -25.49 2.28
CA ASN A 634 -11.10 -26.83 2.33
C ASN A 634 -12.51 -26.85 2.94
N TRP A 635 -12.84 -25.87 3.80
CA TRP A 635 -14.18 -25.77 4.39
C TRP A 635 -15.26 -25.35 3.39
N LEU A 636 -14.90 -24.88 2.18
CA LEU A 636 -15.86 -24.61 1.10
C LEU A 636 -16.54 -25.88 0.56
N PHE A 637 -15.96 -27.07 0.75
CA PHE A 637 -16.50 -28.33 0.21
C PHE A 637 -16.63 -29.49 1.21
N LEU A 638 -15.71 -29.64 2.17
CA LEU A 638 -15.75 -30.78 3.11
C LEU A 638 -17.09 -30.89 3.88
N THR A 639 -17.73 -32.06 3.86
CA THR A 639 -19.05 -32.34 4.48
C THR A 639 -19.15 -31.95 5.96
N SER A 640 -18.04 -32.03 6.71
CA SER A 640 -17.98 -31.61 8.12
C SER A 640 -18.37 -30.14 8.35
N TYR A 641 -18.20 -29.28 7.35
CA TYR A 641 -18.54 -27.85 7.40
C TYR A 641 -19.89 -27.50 6.77
N LYS A 642 -20.71 -28.49 6.37
CA LYS A 642 -22.03 -28.28 5.73
C LYS A 642 -22.90 -27.26 6.46
N LYS A 643 -23.06 -27.40 7.79
CA LYS A 643 -23.86 -26.47 8.62
C LYS A 643 -23.27 -25.07 8.67
N PHE A 644 -21.94 -24.97 8.70
CA PHE A 644 -21.24 -23.68 8.69
C PHE A 644 -21.47 -22.94 7.38
N ARG A 645 -21.32 -23.63 6.23
CA ARG A 645 -21.66 -23.08 4.91
C ARG A 645 -23.13 -22.68 4.82
N GLU A 646 -24.04 -23.56 5.23
CA GLU A 646 -25.48 -23.28 5.26
C GLU A 646 -25.80 -21.98 6.01
N ARG A 647 -25.21 -21.82 7.20
CA ARG A 647 -25.41 -20.64 8.03
C ARG A 647 -24.85 -19.38 7.38
N LEU A 648 -23.61 -19.41 6.88
CA LEU A 648 -22.98 -18.26 6.24
C LEU A 648 -23.75 -17.84 4.98
N LEU A 649 -24.09 -18.79 4.10
CA LEU A 649 -24.84 -18.52 2.86
C LEU A 649 -26.26 -17.96 3.11
N LYS A 650 -26.86 -18.22 4.28
CA LYS A 650 -28.20 -17.72 4.65
C LYS A 650 -28.21 -16.39 5.41
N ASN A 651 -27.14 -16.05 6.12
CA ASN A 651 -27.16 -14.95 7.11
C ASN A 651 -26.13 -13.85 6.87
N GLU A 652 -25.09 -14.13 6.08
CA GLU A 652 -23.98 -13.21 5.81
C GLU A 652 -23.89 -12.99 4.29
N THR A 653 -23.40 -11.83 3.85
CA THR A 653 -23.33 -11.45 2.45
C THR A 653 -21.91 -11.68 1.95
N TRP A 654 -21.73 -12.61 1.02
CA TRP A 654 -20.41 -12.94 0.48
C TRP A 654 -20.05 -11.89 -0.58
N ASN A 655 -18.84 -11.34 -0.51
CA ASN A 655 -18.41 -10.28 -1.42
C ASN A 655 -17.49 -10.86 -2.50
N VAL A 656 -16.39 -11.49 -2.06
CA VAL A 656 -15.40 -12.14 -2.92
C VAL A 656 -14.84 -13.41 -2.27
N VAL A 657 -14.57 -14.42 -3.10
CA VAL A 657 -13.84 -15.65 -2.76
C VAL A 657 -12.77 -15.86 -3.82
N THR A 658 -11.50 -15.82 -3.43
CA THR A 658 -10.36 -16.01 -4.33
C THR A 658 -9.60 -17.27 -3.95
N ARG A 659 -9.74 -18.34 -4.73
CA ARG A 659 -8.96 -19.57 -4.55
C ARG A 659 -7.51 -19.32 -4.98
N LEU A 660 -6.58 -19.46 -4.04
CA LEU A 660 -5.13 -19.42 -4.32
C LEU A 660 -4.55 -20.84 -4.40
N GLY A 661 -5.20 -21.85 -3.81
CA GLY A 661 -4.72 -23.22 -3.77
C GLY A 661 -3.40 -23.37 -3.01
N THR A 662 -2.63 -24.39 -3.38
CA THR A 662 -1.25 -24.62 -2.91
C THR A 662 -0.30 -23.52 -3.37
N LYS A 663 0.84 -23.39 -2.68
CA LYS A 663 1.94 -22.45 -2.96
C LYS A 663 1.50 -20.98 -3.04
N GLY A 664 0.50 -20.61 -2.24
CA GLY A 664 0.11 -19.20 -2.03
C GLY A 664 1.24 -18.38 -1.39
N PHE A 665 2.01 -19.00 -0.49
CA PHE A 665 3.19 -18.40 0.17
C PHE A 665 4.49 -18.87 -0.50
N GLN A 666 5.53 -18.04 -0.48
CA GLN A 666 6.84 -18.31 -1.09
C GLN A 666 7.58 -19.45 -0.37
N THR A 667 7.43 -19.56 0.95
CA THR A 667 8.18 -20.51 1.78
C THR A 667 7.57 -21.94 1.78
N PRO A 668 8.31 -23.00 1.36
CA PRO A 668 7.76 -24.35 1.16
C PRO A 668 7.18 -25.06 2.39
N MET A 669 7.47 -24.59 3.61
CA MET A 669 6.97 -25.18 4.86
C MET A 669 5.45 -24.95 5.09
N TRP A 670 4.80 -24.26 4.16
CA TRP A 670 3.46 -23.70 4.34
C TRP A 670 2.58 -23.91 3.09
N ASP A 671 2.79 -25.05 2.41
CA ASP A 671 2.03 -25.45 1.23
C ASP A 671 0.60 -25.93 1.58
N PHE A 672 -0.20 -24.98 2.07
CA PHE A 672 -1.61 -25.16 2.36
C PHE A 672 -2.45 -24.75 1.15
N ASN A 673 -3.61 -25.39 0.97
CA ASN A 673 -4.65 -24.91 0.07
C ASN A 673 -5.36 -23.70 0.69
N VAL A 674 -4.96 -22.48 0.32
CA VAL A 674 -5.48 -21.22 0.88
C VAL A 674 -6.33 -20.42 -0.10
N MET A 675 -7.11 -19.50 0.44
CA MET A 675 -7.91 -18.54 -0.28
C MET A 675 -7.92 -17.19 0.42
N LEU A 676 -8.29 -16.15 -0.32
CA LEU A 676 -8.69 -14.85 0.20
C LEU A 676 -10.20 -14.79 0.19
N ILE A 677 -10.82 -14.30 1.26
CA ILE A 677 -12.28 -14.17 1.35
C ILE A 677 -12.66 -12.83 1.99
N ALA A 678 -13.74 -12.22 1.51
CA ALA A 678 -14.39 -11.10 2.18
C ALA A 678 -15.91 -11.33 2.29
N ILE A 679 -16.46 -11.19 3.50
CA ILE A 679 -17.88 -11.39 3.82
C ILE A 679 -18.39 -10.21 4.66
N SER A 680 -19.47 -9.58 4.23
CA SER A 680 -20.18 -8.51 4.96
C SER A 680 -21.17 -9.08 5.98
N HIS A 681 -21.22 -8.49 7.17
CA HIS A 681 -22.16 -8.85 8.23
C HIS A 681 -23.56 -8.25 7.99
N ALA A 682 -24.21 -8.73 6.94
CA ALA A 682 -25.55 -8.37 6.50
C ALA A 682 -26.21 -9.60 5.85
N LYS A 683 -27.54 -9.70 5.90
CA LYS A 683 -28.26 -10.78 5.20
C LYS A 683 -28.26 -10.52 3.69
N PRO A 684 -27.99 -11.54 2.86
CA PRO A 684 -27.99 -11.39 1.41
C PRO A 684 -29.41 -11.15 0.88
N SER A 685 -29.54 -10.38 -0.19
CA SER A 685 -30.79 -10.34 -0.98
C SER A 685 -30.98 -11.65 -1.74
N ALA A 686 -32.19 -11.89 -2.27
CA ALA A 686 -32.51 -13.13 -2.97
C ALA A 686 -31.78 -13.29 -4.31
N ASP A 687 -31.40 -12.17 -4.92
CA ASP A 687 -30.67 -12.01 -6.17
C ASP A 687 -29.17 -11.74 -5.96
N HIS A 688 -28.69 -11.70 -4.70
CA HIS A 688 -27.31 -11.36 -4.37
C HIS A 688 -26.28 -12.25 -5.08
N THR A 689 -25.24 -11.61 -5.62
CA THR A 689 -24.11 -12.29 -6.27
C THR A 689 -22.78 -11.92 -5.63
N PHE A 690 -21.93 -12.92 -5.43
CA PHE A 690 -20.54 -12.74 -5.01
C PHE A 690 -19.58 -13.01 -6.18
N ALA A 691 -18.36 -12.49 -6.09
CA ALA A 691 -17.31 -12.75 -7.07
C ALA A 691 -16.46 -13.97 -6.66
N GLY A 692 -16.37 -14.95 -7.56
CA GLY A 692 -15.38 -16.02 -7.52
C GLY A 692 -14.18 -15.66 -8.40
N LEU A 693 -12.97 -15.85 -7.88
CA LEU A 693 -11.72 -15.72 -8.62
C LEU A 693 -10.87 -16.96 -8.35
N ASP A 694 -10.20 -17.48 -9.37
CA ASP A 694 -9.33 -18.65 -9.21
C ASP A 694 -7.96 -18.45 -9.86
N VAL A 695 -6.92 -18.64 -9.06
CA VAL A 695 -5.51 -18.65 -9.46
C VAL A 695 -4.76 -19.84 -8.87
N SER A 696 -5.47 -20.94 -8.52
CA SER A 696 -4.86 -22.18 -8.02
C SER A 696 -3.76 -22.69 -8.95
N ASP A 697 -3.96 -22.54 -10.26
CA ASP A 697 -3.12 -23.12 -11.31
C ASP A 697 -1.85 -22.30 -11.61
N ALA A 698 -1.61 -21.19 -10.91
CA ALA A 698 -0.29 -20.57 -10.86
C ALA A 698 0.69 -21.38 -10.00
N ALA A 699 1.93 -21.56 -10.46
CA ALA A 699 2.86 -22.52 -9.90
C ALA A 699 3.55 -22.07 -8.60
N ASN A 700 3.47 -20.79 -8.26
CA ASN A 700 4.12 -20.16 -7.11
C ASN A 700 3.43 -18.83 -6.73
N ALA A 701 3.87 -18.20 -5.64
CA ALA A 701 3.30 -16.95 -5.13
C ALA A 701 3.40 -15.76 -6.10
N ALA A 702 4.51 -15.62 -6.83
CA ALA A 702 4.70 -14.51 -7.79
C ALA A 702 3.79 -14.65 -9.02
N GLU A 703 3.62 -15.87 -9.54
CA GLU A 703 2.61 -16.12 -10.59
C GLU A 703 1.17 -15.91 -10.09
N LYS A 704 0.90 -16.10 -8.79
CA LYS A 704 -0.42 -15.82 -8.20
C LYS A 704 -0.65 -14.32 -8.08
N ASP A 705 0.37 -13.56 -7.67
CA ASP A 705 0.37 -12.10 -7.66
C ASP A 705 0.03 -11.53 -9.05
N GLU A 706 0.70 -11.97 -10.11
CA GLU A 706 0.41 -11.48 -11.47
C GLU A 706 -0.95 -11.96 -12.00
N LYS A 707 -1.35 -13.21 -11.75
CA LYS A 707 -2.66 -13.70 -12.21
C LYS A 707 -3.83 -13.07 -11.43
N ILE A 708 -3.70 -12.74 -10.15
CA ILE A 708 -4.84 -12.22 -9.35
C ILE A 708 -5.31 -10.85 -9.86
N LYS A 709 -4.41 -10.07 -10.48
CA LYS A 709 -4.67 -8.76 -11.11
C LYS A 709 -5.53 -8.87 -12.37
N THR A 710 -5.49 -10.00 -13.08
CA THR A 710 -6.03 -10.13 -14.45
C THR A 710 -7.03 -11.28 -14.65
N ALA A 711 -6.97 -12.35 -13.85
CA ALA A 711 -7.78 -13.57 -14.04
C ALA A 711 -9.30 -13.30 -13.99
N GLU A 712 -10.07 -14.09 -14.75
CA GLU A 712 -11.50 -13.89 -14.96
C GLU A 712 -12.32 -13.98 -13.66
N LEU A 713 -13.30 -13.09 -13.54
CA LEU A 713 -14.21 -13.00 -12.39
C LEU A 713 -15.50 -13.77 -12.68
N LYS A 714 -15.70 -14.89 -12.00
CA LYS A 714 -16.92 -15.69 -12.08
C LYS A 714 -17.97 -15.10 -11.13
N ILE A 715 -19.05 -14.52 -11.66
CA ILE A 715 -20.12 -13.93 -10.84
C ILE A 715 -21.16 -15.00 -10.49
N VAL A 716 -21.31 -15.29 -9.20
CA VAL A 716 -22.07 -16.45 -8.70
C VAL A 716 -23.24 -15.98 -7.83
N ASN A 717 -24.46 -16.47 -8.07
CA ASN A 717 -25.59 -16.19 -7.18
C ASN A 717 -25.41 -16.95 -5.84
N GLN A 718 -25.48 -16.22 -4.72
CA GLN A 718 -25.24 -16.80 -3.40
C GLN A 718 -26.34 -17.78 -2.97
N LYS A 719 -27.60 -17.50 -3.32
CA LYS A 719 -28.76 -18.31 -2.93
C LYS A 719 -28.76 -19.66 -3.65
N GLU A 720 -28.32 -19.71 -4.90
CA GLU A 720 -28.19 -20.95 -5.69
C GLU A 720 -27.20 -21.95 -5.06
N GLN A 721 -26.17 -21.48 -4.35
CA GLN A 721 -25.21 -22.35 -3.65
C GLN A 721 -25.86 -23.22 -2.56
N LEU A 722 -27.03 -22.83 -2.03
CA LEU A 722 -27.81 -23.65 -1.10
C LEU A 722 -28.42 -24.90 -1.75
N GLY A 723 -28.51 -24.95 -3.08
CA GLY A 723 -28.97 -26.10 -3.86
C GLY A 723 -27.87 -27.13 -4.16
N ASN A 724 -26.60 -26.76 -3.99
CA ASN A 724 -25.46 -27.65 -4.27
C ASN A 724 -25.43 -28.84 -3.27
N PRO A 725 -24.94 -30.03 -3.68
CA PRO A 725 -24.67 -31.13 -2.77
C PRO A 725 -23.82 -30.67 -1.58
N ASP A 726 -24.24 -31.01 -0.35
CA ASP A 726 -23.65 -30.52 0.90
C ASP A 726 -23.42 -28.99 0.99
N MET A 727 -24.13 -28.20 0.18
CA MET A 727 -23.96 -26.75 0.05
C MET A 727 -22.50 -26.37 -0.21
N VAL A 728 -21.81 -27.15 -1.06
CA VAL A 728 -20.48 -26.83 -1.58
C VAL A 728 -20.53 -25.45 -2.25
N VAL A 729 -19.57 -24.58 -1.94
CA VAL A 729 -19.44 -23.30 -2.65
C VAL A 729 -18.52 -23.50 -3.86
N SER A 730 -19.05 -23.23 -5.05
CA SER A 730 -18.39 -23.42 -6.34
C SER A 730 -18.55 -22.20 -7.23
N PHE A 731 -17.61 -21.99 -8.14
CA PHE A 731 -17.70 -21.00 -9.21
C PHE A 731 -18.24 -21.58 -10.52
N GLU A 732 -18.50 -22.89 -10.54
CA GLU A 732 -18.97 -23.67 -11.69
C GLU A 732 -20.29 -24.34 -11.35
N SER A 733 -21.13 -24.55 -12.37
CA SER A 733 -22.37 -25.32 -12.26
C SER A 733 -22.05 -26.77 -11.91
N LEU A 734 -22.41 -27.18 -10.70
CA LEU A 734 -22.32 -28.58 -10.27
C LEU A 734 -23.51 -29.36 -10.84
N GLU A 735 -23.28 -30.16 -11.87
CA GLU A 735 -24.27 -31.12 -12.36
C GLU A 735 -24.54 -32.19 -11.29
N GLN A 736 -25.78 -32.69 -11.21
CA GLN A 736 -26.21 -33.60 -10.14
C GLN A 736 -25.58 -35.01 -10.21
N GLU A 737 -24.81 -35.33 -11.25
CA GLU A 737 -24.33 -36.69 -11.55
C GLU A 737 -22.81 -36.92 -11.38
N SER A 738 -22.03 -35.93 -10.91
CA SER A 738 -20.57 -36.09 -10.71
C SER A 738 -20.13 -35.93 -9.24
N LEU A 739 -20.33 -36.99 -8.46
CA LEU A 739 -19.72 -37.24 -7.14
C LEU A 739 -19.27 -38.71 -7.03
#